data_AF-A0A2P5VSP8-F1
#
_entry.id   AF-A0A2P5VSP8-F1
#
_cell.length_a   1.000
_cell.length_b   1.000
_cell.length_c   1.000
_cell.angle_alpha   90.00
_cell.angle_beta   90.00
_cell.angle_gamma   90.00
#
_symmetry.space_group_name_H-M   'P 1'
#
loop_
_entity.id
_entity.type
_entity.pdbx_description
1 polymer ?
#
loop_
_entity_poly.entity_id
_entity_poly.type
_entity_poly.pdbx_seq_one_letter_code
_entity_poly.pdbx_strand_id
1 'polypeptide(L)'
;MALNLRQKQTECIIRMLNLNQPVNPSGTANEEVYKILIYDKFCQNILSPLIHVKDLRKHGVTLYFLIDKDRKPVHDVPAVYFVQPNNPNIQKIVADASRSLYDSFHLNFSSSIPRPLLEDLASGTLNSDSIHRISKVHDQYLEFVTLEDNLFSLSQKSTYVQLNDPSAGDKEIEDIIERVVNGLFCVLATLAVVPIIRCPRGGPAEMVASALDQKLRDHLLSKNNLFSEGGGFVSSFQRPILCIFDRNFELSAGIQHDFRYRPLVHDILGLKLNRLSVPGEKGGMKSFELDSSDPFWMANGSLEFPEVAVEIETQLNKYKKDVDEVNKRTDGTAGAEFDGTDLIGNTKHLMNAVNSLPELTERKQVIDKHTNIATVLLGEIKERSLDAYVKKENDMMVRGGIDRNELMSVLKGKGTKIDKLRFAIMYIISSETINPSEAEAVEAALRESEVDTSAFQYVKKIKSLNVSLASANSASRSNIVDWAEKLYGQSISAVTAGMKNLLSGDRQLALTRTVEALMEGKPNPEIDSYLVFDPRAPKSSSGTSSSHLKGPFKEAIVFMIGGGNYVEYGSLQDLAQHQQPAKQVIYGTTEILTGMEFVEQLSLLGQKMGLGKPAIRQSSAWSHHDPNGRYHINDQVKIQIMSASRTSLSLLRNLVPYKTQTRAVTYMPRPGDGSPRPVTLIPGDGISPLVTNAVEQVMEAMHAPVYFEKYEVHGDMKQIPQEVIDSIRKNKVCLKGGLRTPKGVELAR
;
A
#
# COMPACT_ATOMS: atom_id res chain seq x y z
N MET A 1 14.71 -22.61 -12.70
CA MET A 1 15.33 -21.39 -12.15
C MET A 1 14.28 -20.71 -11.28
N ALA A 2 14.60 -20.29 -10.05
CA ALA A 2 13.62 -19.74 -9.12
C ALA A 2 13.05 -18.38 -9.61
N LEU A 3 11.82 -18.07 -9.21
CA LEU A 3 11.12 -16.81 -9.51
C LEU A 3 11.83 -15.64 -8.80
N ASN A 4 12.83 -15.01 -9.43
CA ASN A 4 13.52 -13.82 -8.89
C ASN A 4 13.07 -12.56 -9.64
N LEU A 5 12.12 -11.82 -9.07
CA LEU A 5 11.54 -10.63 -9.71
C LEU A 5 12.54 -9.48 -9.80
N ARG A 6 13.32 -9.25 -8.75
CA ARG A 6 14.31 -8.16 -8.73
C ARG A 6 15.37 -8.34 -9.79
N GLN A 7 15.90 -9.56 -9.95
CA GLN A 7 16.85 -9.88 -11.01
C GLN A 7 16.25 -9.62 -12.40
N LYS A 8 15.02 -10.11 -12.66
CA LYS A 8 14.33 -9.91 -13.95
C LYS A 8 14.11 -8.42 -14.24
N GLN A 9 13.72 -7.65 -13.22
CA GLN A 9 13.55 -6.21 -13.35
C GLN A 9 14.88 -5.51 -13.69
N THR A 10 15.97 -5.87 -13.00
CA THR A 10 17.32 -5.36 -13.27
C THR A 10 17.80 -5.70 -14.68
N GLU A 11 17.55 -6.92 -15.16
CA GLU A 11 17.85 -7.34 -16.54
C GLU A 11 17.13 -6.44 -17.57
N CYS A 12 15.84 -6.14 -17.35
CA CYS A 12 15.08 -5.22 -18.20
C CYS A 12 15.66 -3.79 -18.19
N ILE A 13 16.04 -3.28 -17.01
CA ILE A 13 16.66 -1.95 -16.89
C ILE A 13 18.00 -1.90 -17.63
N ILE A 14 18.86 -2.90 -17.45
CA ILE A 14 20.17 -2.95 -18.13
C ILE A 14 19.97 -3.00 -19.66
N ARG A 15 19.00 -3.80 -20.13
CA ARG A 15 18.64 -3.84 -21.55
C ARG A 15 18.14 -2.48 -22.05
N MET A 16 17.30 -1.80 -21.29
CA MET A 16 16.81 -0.46 -21.60
C MET A 16 17.97 0.55 -21.72
N LEU A 17 18.87 0.56 -20.73
CA LEU A 17 20.08 1.40 -20.73
C LEU A 17 21.01 1.06 -21.90
N ASN A 18 20.99 -0.18 -22.40
CA ASN A 18 21.67 -0.60 -23.61
C ASN A 18 20.87 -0.33 -24.90
N LEU A 19 20.07 0.75 -24.93
CA LEU A 19 19.25 1.15 -26.09
C LEU A 19 18.33 0.03 -26.59
N ASN A 20 17.86 -0.83 -25.68
CA ASN A 20 17.01 -2.00 -25.91
C ASN A 20 17.67 -3.12 -26.75
N GLN A 21 18.97 -3.04 -26.98
CA GLN A 21 19.77 -4.08 -27.64
C GLN A 21 20.13 -5.21 -26.67
N PRO A 22 20.37 -6.43 -27.18
CA PRO A 22 20.89 -7.53 -26.38
C PRO A 22 22.16 -7.12 -25.62
N VAL A 23 22.27 -7.54 -24.36
CA VAL A 23 23.46 -7.31 -23.53
C VAL A 23 24.47 -8.42 -23.83
N ASN A 24 25.77 -8.09 -23.88
CA ASN A 24 26.82 -9.09 -24.07
C ASN A 24 26.84 -10.09 -22.89
N PRO A 25 27.39 -11.31 -23.05
CA PRO A 25 27.43 -12.34 -22.00
C PRO A 25 28.10 -11.91 -20.68
N SER A 26 28.93 -10.85 -20.72
CA SER A 26 29.56 -10.21 -19.55
C SER A 26 28.60 -9.35 -18.72
N GLY A 27 27.36 -9.13 -19.15
CA GLY A 27 26.39 -8.24 -18.50
C GLY A 27 26.67 -6.75 -18.70
N THR A 28 27.71 -6.38 -19.45
CA THR A 28 28.06 -5.00 -19.77
C THR A 28 27.41 -4.57 -21.09
N ALA A 29 26.92 -3.31 -21.12
CA ALA A 29 26.44 -2.68 -22.35
C ALA A 29 27.61 -2.47 -23.33
N ASN A 30 27.33 -2.13 -24.60
CA ASN A 30 28.41 -1.66 -25.47
C ASN A 30 28.98 -0.35 -24.89
N GLU A 31 30.15 -0.41 -24.26
CA GLU A 31 30.80 0.68 -23.52
C GLU A 31 31.19 1.87 -24.43
N GLU A 32 31.16 1.65 -25.75
CA GLU A 32 31.56 2.63 -26.77
C GLU A 32 30.53 3.75 -27.00
N VAL A 33 29.29 3.62 -26.49
CA VAL A 33 28.23 4.63 -26.69
C VAL A 33 27.89 5.33 -25.38
N TYR A 34 28.33 6.60 -25.26
CA TYR A 34 27.91 7.49 -24.18
C TYR A 34 26.46 7.93 -24.36
N LYS A 35 25.72 8.02 -23.25
CA LYS A 35 24.29 8.30 -23.22
C LYS A 35 23.94 9.22 -22.06
N ILE A 36 22.84 9.94 -22.21
CA ILE A 36 22.20 10.70 -21.13
C ILE A 36 20.94 9.98 -20.69
N LEU A 37 20.73 9.82 -19.39
CA LEU A 37 19.52 9.20 -18.83
C LEU A 37 18.57 10.28 -18.29
N ILE A 38 17.36 10.35 -18.85
CA ILE A 38 16.29 11.24 -18.40
C ILE A 38 15.20 10.40 -17.76
N TYR A 39 14.77 10.75 -16.56
CA TYR A 39 13.67 10.04 -15.89
C TYR A 39 12.76 10.99 -15.11
N ASP A 40 11.54 10.57 -14.82
CA ASP A 40 10.68 11.30 -13.88
C ASP A 40 10.90 10.81 -12.44
N LYS A 41 10.17 11.40 -11.49
CA LYS A 41 10.33 11.07 -10.07
C LYS A 41 9.92 9.63 -9.75
N PHE A 42 8.93 9.08 -10.45
CA PHE A 42 8.46 7.72 -10.22
C PHE A 42 9.48 6.71 -10.73
N CYS A 43 9.96 6.88 -11.97
CA CYS A 43 11.01 6.08 -12.58
C CYS A 43 12.35 6.19 -11.83
N GLN A 44 12.65 7.34 -11.21
CA GLN A 44 13.78 7.44 -10.29
C GLN A 44 13.66 6.46 -9.12
N ASN A 45 12.48 6.35 -8.52
CA ASN A 45 12.25 5.45 -7.39
C ASN A 45 12.30 3.97 -7.79
N ILE A 46 12.05 3.65 -9.06
CA ILE A 46 12.26 2.29 -9.62
C ILE A 46 13.75 1.99 -9.75
N LEU A 47 14.54 2.94 -10.28
CA LEU A 47 15.97 2.74 -10.50
C LEU A 47 16.76 2.68 -9.19
N SER A 48 16.41 3.52 -8.20
CA SER A 48 17.25 3.74 -7.03
C SER A 48 17.61 2.47 -6.23
N PRO A 49 16.74 1.46 -6.03
CA PRO A 49 17.09 0.24 -5.30
C PRO A 49 17.77 -0.84 -6.16
N LEU A 50 17.87 -0.62 -7.47
CA LEU A 50 18.32 -1.62 -8.44
C LEU A 50 19.70 -1.32 -9.02
N ILE A 51 20.02 -0.03 -9.21
CA ILE A 51 21.28 0.38 -9.79
C ILE A 51 21.83 1.61 -9.07
N HIS A 52 23.02 1.47 -8.48
CA HIS A 52 23.69 2.61 -7.86
C HIS A 52 24.26 3.55 -8.93
N VAL A 53 24.41 4.81 -8.57
CA VAL A 53 24.99 5.85 -9.44
C VAL A 53 26.37 5.45 -9.99
N LYS A 54 27.19 4.77 -9.17
CA LYS A 54 28.51 4.28 -9.58
C LYS A 54 28.44 3.25 -10.71
N ASP A 55 27.34 2.50 -10.81
CA ASP A 55 27.15 1.43 -11.78
C ASP A 55 26.54 1.94 -13.10
N LEU A 56 25.81 3.06 -13.10
CA LEU A 56 25.30 3.70 -14.34
C LEU A 56 26.40 3.94 -15.38
N ARG A 57 27.61 4.29 -14.93
CA ARG A 57 28.78 4.49 -15.80
C ARG A 57 29.17 3.23 -16.56
N LYS A 58 29.03 2.05 -15.94
CA LYS A 58 29.30 0.74 -16.58
C LYS A 58 28.35 0.44 -17.74
N HIS A 59 27.24 1.20 -17.84
CA HIS A 59 26.25 1.08 -18.92
C HIS A 59 26.31 2.24 -19.93
N GLY A 60 27.38 3.05 -19.89
CA GLY A 60 27.58 4.19 -20.79
C GLY A 60 26.79 5.45 -20.42
N VAL A 61 26.15 5.50 -19.26
CA VAL A 61 25.41 6.69 -18.80
C VAL A 61 26.38 7.67 -18.14
N THR A 62 26.60 8.82 -18.78
CA THR A 62 27.54 9.86 -18.31
C THR A 62 26.86 10.94 -17.49
N LEU A 63 25.63 11.29 -17.86
CA LEU A 63 24.79 12.28 -17.19
C LEU A 63 23.40 11.71 -16.97
N TYR A 64 22.73 12.13 -15.90
CA TYR A 64 21.35 11.78 -15.64
C TYR A 64 20.59 12.95 -15.01
N PHE A 65 19.32 13.11 -15.39
CA PHE A 65 18.51 14.24 -14.94
C PHE A 65 17.04 13.86 -14.74
N LEU A 66 16.39 14.55 -13.81
CA LEU A 66 14.93 14.55 -13.74
C LEU A 66 14.36 15.29 -14.97
N ILE A 67 13.27 14.78 -15.56
CA ILE A 67 12.61 15.36 -16.74
C ILE A 67 12.11 16.80 -16.52
N ASP A 68 11.87 17.20 -15.27
CA ASP A 68 11.42 18.56 -14.95
C ASP A 68 12.55 19.57 -14.76
N LYS A 69 13.82 19.13 -14.72
CA LYS A 69 14.96 20.04 -14.59
C LYS A 69 15.25 20.76 -15.89
N ASP A 70 15.72 22.01 -15.78
CA ASP A 70 16.30 22.71 -16.92
C ASP A 70 17.63 22.05 -17.31
N ARG A 71 17.70 21.59 -18.57
CA ARG A 71 18.84 20.88 -19.12
C ARG A 71 19.48 21.69 -20.23
N LYS A 72 20.82 21.69 -20.26
CA LYS A 72 21.58 22.27 -21.37
C LYS A 72 21.67 21.28 -22.53
N PRO A 73 21.67 21.74 -23.79
CA PRO A 73 21.84 20.86 -24.95
C PRO A 73 23.18 20.12 -24.93
N VAL A 74 23.16 18.87 -25.36
CA VAL A 74 24.32 18.01 -25.62
C VAL A 74 24.07 17.29 -26.95
N HIS A 75 24.37 17.97 -28.06
CA HIS A 75 23.87 17.64 -29.39
C HIS A 75 24.38 16.33 -29.98
N ASP A 76 25.55 15.82 -29.56
CA ASP A 76 26.18 14.63 -30.15
C ASP A 76 25.97 13.35 -29.31
N VAL A 77 25.08 13.40 -28.31
CA VAL A 77 24.88 12.31 -27.35
C VAL A 77 23.41 11.86 -27.36
N PRO A 78 23.12 10.55 -27.53
CA PRO A 78 21.77 10.03 -27.43
C PRO A 78 21.23 10.10 -26.00
N ALA A 79 19.91 10.30 -25.88
CA ALA A 79 19.22 10.33 -24.60
C ALA A 79 18.23 9.16 -24.45
N VAL A 80 18.35 8.43 -23.34
CA VAL A 80 17.42 7.40 -22.88
C VAL A 80 16.43 8.05 -21.93
N TYR A 81 15.17 8.13 -22.34
CA TYR A 81 14.07 8.56 -21.47
C TYR A 81 13.44 7.33 -20.83
N PHE A 82 13.35 7.31 -19.50
CA PHE A 82 12.58 6.33 -18.74
C PHE A 82 11.55 7.05 -17.87
N VAL A 83 10.30 7.09 -18.33
CA VAL A 83 9.25 7.94 -17.75
C VAL A 83 7.88 7.26 -17.74
N GLN A 84 6.96 7.73 -16.91
CA GLN A 84 5.56 7.32 -16.97
C GLN A 84 4.87 7.87 -18.23
N PRO A 85 3.94 7.12 -18.84
CA PRO A 85 3.15 7.58 -19.97
C PRO A 85 2.03 8.52 -19.50
N ASN A 86 2.38 9.77 -19.19
CA ASN A 86 1.43 10.81 -18.79
C ASN A 86 1.60 12.09 -19.63
N ASN A 87 0.56 12.92 -19.67
CA ASN A 87 0.55 14.12 -20.50
C ASN A 87 1.72 15.09 -20.19
N PRO A 88 2.05 15.42 -18.92
CA PRO A 88 3.21 16.26 -18.61
C PRO A 88 4.53 15.76 -19.22
N ASN A 89 4.81 14.47 -19.11
CA ASN A 89 6.02 13.86 -19.67
C ASN A 89 6.04 13.93 -21.21
N ILE A 90 4.90 13.66 -21.87
CA ILE A 90 4.79 13.78 -23.34
C ILE A 90 5.09 15.21 -23.79
N GLN A 91 4.52 16.21 -23.13
CA GLN A 91 4.76 17.62 -23.47
C GLN A 91 6.23 18.01 -23.30
N LYS A 92 6.88 17.54 -22.23
CA LYS A 92 8.32 17.77 -21.99
C LYS A 92 9.18 17.10 -23.05
N ILE A 93 8.86 15.87 -23.46
CA ILE A 93 9.59 15.17 -24.54
C ILE A 93 9.48 15.94 -25.86
N VAL A 94 8.27 16.39 -26.23
CA VAL A 94 8.06 17.19 -27.45
C VAL A 94 8.86 18.49 -27.39
N ALA A 95 8.83 19.19 -26.25
CA ALA A 95 9.60 20.43 -26.05
C ALA A 95 11.11 20.19 -26.17
N ASP A 96 11.64 19.14 -25.56
CA ASP A 96 13.07 18.81 -25.62
C ASP A 96 13.52 18.43 -27.04
N ALA A 97 12.69 17.66 -27.77
CA ALA A 97 12.94 17.30 -29.16
C ALA A 97 12.93 18.53 -30.08
N SER A 98 11.96 19.44 -29.91
CA SER A 98 11.89 20.69 -30.68
C SER A 98 13.10 21.60 -30.48
N ARG A 99 13.70 21.57 -29.28
CA ARG A 99 14.90 22.34 -28.92
C ARG A 99 16.20 21.63 -29.29
N SER A 100 16.13 20.44 -29.89
CA SER A 100 17.29 19.63 -30.26
C SER A 100 18.25 19.41 -29.08
N LEU A 101 17.73 19.14 -27.88
CA LEU A 101 18.59 19.00 -26.69
C LEU A 101 19.62 17.87 -26.81
N TYR A 102 19.32 16.83 -27.60
CA TYR A 102 20.13 15.62 -27.76
C TYR A 102 20.18 15.20 -29.23
N ASP A 103 21.14 14.34 -29.58
CA ASP A 103 21.27 13.77 -30.92
C ASP A 103 19.99 13.00 -31.32
N SER A 104 19.64 12.02 -30.50
CA SER A 104 18.52 11.12 -30.69
C SER A 104 17.83 10.76 -29.37
N PHE A 105 16.53 10.47 -29.45
CA PHE A 105 15.64 10.26 -28.31
C PHE A 105 15.15 8.81 -28.32
N HIS A 106 15.54 8.07 -27.28
CA HIS A 106 15.09 6.69 -27.03
C HIS A 106 14.05 6.72 -25.91
N LEU A 107 12.78 6.65 -26.29
CA LEU A 107 11.66 6.76 -25.35
C LEU A 107 11.31 5.40 -24.79
N ASN A 108 11.32 5.29 -23.45
CA ASN A 108 10.97 4.07 -22.73
C ASN A 108 9.92 4.43 -21.68
N PHE A 109 8.69 4.00 -21.91
CA PHE A 109 7.59 4.21 -20.97
C PHE A 109 7.57 3.11 -19.92
N SER A 110 7.34 3.48 -18.65
CA SER A 110 7.29 2.52 -17.54
C SER A 110 6.20 1.47 -17.69
N SER A 111 5.12 1.79 -18.40
CA SER A 111 4.03 0.89 -18.77
C SER A 111 3.60 1.17 -20.22
N SER A 112 2.55 0.48 -20.69
CA SER A 112 2.09 0.67 -22.05
C SER A 112 1.50 2.06 -22.28
N ILE A 113 2.01 2.76 -23.30
CA ILE A 113 1.51 4.10 -23.64
C ILE A 113 0.07 4.03 -24.20
N PRO A 114 -0.89 4.75 -23.60
CA PRO A 114 -2.23 4.88 -24.17
C PRO A 114 -2.20 5.49 -25.57
N ARG A 115 -3.05 4.99 -26.47
CA ARG A 115 -3.14 5.46 -27.87
C ARG A 115 -3.26 6.99 -28.00
N PRO A 116 -4.10 7.70 -27.22
CA PRO A 116 -4.17 9.15 -27.30
C PRO A 116 -2.84 9.86 -27.00
N LEU A 117 -2.08 9.39 -26.01
CA LEU A 117 -0.79 9.99 -25.66
C LEU A 117 0.28 9.73 -26.72
N LEU A 118 0.21 8.58 -27.40
CA LEU A 118 1.09 8.29 -28.53
C LEU A 118 0.77 9.18 -29.75
N GLU A 119 -0.51 9.45 -30.00
CA GLU A 119 -0.96 10.38 -31.05
C GLU A 119 -0.58 11.83 -30.73
N ASP A 120 -0.67 12.24 -29.47
CA ASP A 120 -0.20 13.55 -28.99
C ASP A 120 1.31 13.72 -29.20
N LEU A 121 2.11 12.71 -28.86
CA LEU A 121 3.55 12.70 -29.09
C LEU A 121 3.89 12.83 -30.58
N ALA A 122 3.22 12.04 -31.42
CA ALA A 122 3.43 12.06 -32.87
C ALA A 122 3.04 13.43 -33.47
N SER A 123 1.87 13.94 -33.10
CA SER A 123 1.38 15.24 -33.59
C SER A 123 2.28 16.39 -33.13
N GLY A 124 2.67 16.40 -31.85
CA GLY A 124 3.55 17.40 -31.29
C GLY A 124 4.92 17.45 -32.00
N THR A 125 5.53 16.29 -32.22
CA THR A 125 6.85 16.21 -32.89
C THR A 125 6.80 16.46 -34.40
N LEU A 126 5.69 16.19 -35.06
CA LEU A 126 5.46 16.59 -36.45
C LEU A 126 5.32 18.10 -36.59
N ASN A 127 4.54 18.74 -35.71
CA ASN A 127 4.32 20.18 -35.70
C ASN A 127 5.61 20.98 -35.43
N SER A 128 6.55 20.41 -34.67
CA SER A 128 7.86 21.00 -34.40
C SER A 128 8.97 20.54 -35.34
N ASP A 129 8.65 19.80 -36.41
CA ASP A 129 9.60 19.21 -37.36
C ASP A 129 10.77 18.46 -36.68
N SER A 130 10.46 17.74 -35.60
CA SER A 130 11.45 17.06 -34.76
C SER A 130 11.22 15.55 -34.65
N ILE A 131 10.27 15.00 -35.42
CA ILE A 131 9.95 13.56 -35.42
C ILE A 131 11.17 12.69 -35.77
N HIS A 132 12.05 13.18 -36.66
CA HIS A 132 13.25 12.48 -37.09
C HIS A 132 14.26 12.22 -35.96
N ARG A 133 14.12 12.90 -34.82
CA ARG A 133 14.96 12.71 -33.63
C ARG A 133 14.47 11.57 -32.73
N ILE A 134 13.21 11.14 -32.88
CA ILE A 134 12.67 10.02 -32.11
C ILE A 134 13.15 8.71 -32.74
N SER A 135 14.13 8.08 -32.11
CA SER A 135 14.78 6.87 -32.63
C SER A 135 13.95 5.62 -32.37
N LYS A 136 13.44 5.47 -31.14
CA LYS A 136 12.66 4.31 -30.70
C LYS A 136 11.65 4.71 -29.62
N VAL A 137 10.55 3.97 -29.58
CA VAL A 137 9.53 4.03 -28.52
C VAL A 137 9.28 2.60 -28.01
N HIS A 138 9.43 2.39 -26.71
CA HIS A 138 9.23 1.09 -26.06
C HIS A 138 8.34 1.21 -24.83
N ASP A 139 7.50 0.19 -24.64
CA ASP A 139 6.78 -0.07 -23.40
C ASP A 139 7.63 -1.06 -22.58
N GLN A 140 8.11 -0.65 -21.40
CA GLN A 140 9.04 -1.46 -20.59
C GLN A 140 8.33 -2.39 -19.60
N TYR A 141 7.08 -2.09 -19.20
CA TYR A 141 6.33 -2.85 -18.20
C TYR A 141 7.04 -2.97 -16.83
N LEU A 142 7.67 -1.89 -16.38
CA LEU A 142 8.43 -1.79 -15.14
C LEU A 142 7.77 -0.87 -14.10
N GLU A 143 6.46 -0.64 -14.16
CA GLU A 143 5.73 0.30 -13.28
C GLU A 143 5.52 -0.25 -11.84
N PHE A 144 6.61 -0.67 -11.20
CA PHE A 144 6.69 -1.15 -9.82
C PHE A 144 8.13 -1.04 -9.30
N VAL A 145 8.32 -1.01 -7.98
CA VAL A 145 9.61 -0.94 -7.31
C VAL A 145 9.90 -2.26 -6.61
N THR A 146 11.08 -2.85 -6.80
CA THR A 146 11.55 -3.98 -5.97
C THR A 146 12.53 -3.49 -4.92
N LEU A 147 12.31 -3.90 -3.67
CA LEU A 147 13.14 -3.51 -2.51
C LEU A 147 14.02 -4.67 -2.04
N GLU A 148 13.49 -5.88 -2.16
CA GLU A 148 14.16 -7.15 -1.90
C GLU A 148 13.95 -8.07 -3.11
N ASP A 149 14.65 -9.21 -3.15
CA ASP A 149 14.52 -10.16 -4.26
C ASP A 149 13.08 -10.65 -4.47
N ASN A 150 12.33 -10.78 -3.37
CA ASN A 150 10.96 -11.27 -3.31
C ASN A 150 9.97 -10.22 -2.75
N LEU A 151 10.32 -8.93 -2.77
CA LEU A 151 9.43 -7.84 -2.28
C LEU A 151 9.28 -6.75 -3.35
N PHE A 152 8.03 -6.44 -3.70
CA PHE A 152 7.73 -5.31 -4.58
C PHE A 152 6.62 -4.40 -4.06
N SER A 153 6.59 -3.18 -4.58
CA SER A 153 5.54 -2.20 -4.36
C SER A 153 5.14 -1.53 -5.67
N LEU A 154 3.83 -1.32 -5.88
CA LEU A 154 3.37 -0.51 -7.02
C LEU A 154 3.65 0.99 -6.80
N SER A 155 4.09 1.39 -5.61
CA SER A 155 4.29 2.80 -5.22
C SER A 155 3.05 3.69 -5.46
N GLN A 156 1.87 3.09 -5.33
CA GLN A 156 0.57 3.75 -5.44
C GLN A 156 0.11 4.20 -4.07
N LYS A 157 0.31 5.48 -3.78
CA LYS A 157 0.04 6.06 -2.47
C LYS A 157 -1.45 6.16 -2.17
N SER A 158 -1.79 5.96 -0.90
CA SER A 158 -3.12 6.17 -0.33
C SER A 158 -4.22 5.31 -0.98
N THR A 159 -3.87 4.16 -1.56
CA THR A 159 -4.86 3.28 -2.20
C THR A 159 -5.91 2.80 -1.19
N TYR A 160 -5.52 2.56 0.07
CA TYR A 160 -6.49 2.21 1.11
C TYR A 160 -7.47 3.35 1.39
N VAL A 161 -6.98 4.58 1.54
CA VAL A 161 -7.84 5.76 1.72
C VAL A 161 -8.78 5.92 0.54
N GLN A 162 -8.28 5.85 -0.69
CA GLN A 162 -9.07 6.08 -1.90
C GLN A 162 -10.19 5.03 -2.07
N LEU A 163 -9.92 3.76 -1.75
CA LEU A 163 -10.91 2.69 -1.85
C LEU A 163 -11.95 2.69 -0.72
N ASN A 164 -11.64 3.34 0.42
CA ASN A 164 -12.51 3.39 1.59
C ASN A 164 -13.09 4.79 1.83
N ASP A 165 -12.86 5.75 0.93
CA ASP A 165 -13.40 7.09 1.04
C ASP A 165 -14.94 7.03 0.86
N PRO A 166 -15.73 7.47 1.86
CA PRO A 166 -17.19 7.42 1.76
C PRO A 166 -17.75 8.30 0.64
N SER A 167 -16.96 9.25 0.12
CA SER A 167 -17.33 10.11 -1.01
C SER A 167 -16.93 9.56 -2.38
N ALA A 168 -16.19 8.44 -2.43
CA ALA A 168 -15.69 7.89 -3.70
C ALA A 168 -16.83 7.40 -4.61
N GLY A 169 -16.84 7.92 -5.84
CA GLY A 169 -17.77 7.50 -6.89
C GLY A 169 -17.33 6.20 -7.60
N ASP A 170 -18.27 5.52 -8.29
CA ASP A 170 -17.98 4.25 -8.97
C ASP A 170 -16.81 4.38 -9.96
N LYS A 171 -16.78 5.48 -10.73
CA LYS A 171 -15.71 5.75 -11.69
C LYS A 171 -14.34 5.91 -11.02
N GLU A 172 -14.27 6.59 -9.88
CA GLU A 172 -13.00 6.77 -9.18
C GLU A 172 -12.49 5.42 -8.67
N ILE A 173 -13.38 4.57 -8.17
CA ILE A 173 -13.04 3.20 -7.79
C ILE A 173 -12.54 2.41 -9.00
N GLU A 174 -13.24 2.45 -10.13
CA GLU A 174 -12.81 1.81 -11.38
C GLU A 174 -11.41 2.27 -11.81
N ASP A 175 -11.13 3.57 -11.77
CA ASP A 175 -9.82 4.16 -12.10
C ASP A 175 -8.72 3.67 -11.13
N ILE A 176 -9.03 3.54 -9.83
CA ILE A 176 -8.09 2.98 -8.84
C ILE A 176 -7.80 1.50 -9.13
N ILE A 177 -8.84 0.71 -9.39
CA ILE A 177 -8.70 -0.72 -9.71
C ILE A 177 -7.88 -0.91 -10.99
N GLU A 178 -8.13 -0.12 -12.04
CA GLU A 178 -7.37 -0.17 -13.28
C GLU A 178 -5.88 0.13 -13.04
N ARG A 179 -5.55 1.13 -12.21
CA ARG A 179 -4.15 1.41 -11.84
C ARG A 179 -3.48 0.22 -11.14
N VAL A 180 -4.17 -0.42 -10.18
CA VAL A 180 -3.62 -1.60 -9.48
C VAL A 180 -3.40 -2.76 -10.46
N VAL A 181 -4.38 -3.01 -11.33
CA VAL A 181 -4.33 -4.05 -12.38
C VAL A 181 -3.16 -3.79 -13.34
N ASN A 182 -2.94 -2.54 -13.76
CA ASN A 182 -1.83 -2.17 -14.64
C ASN A 182 -0.46 -2.44 -13.99
N GLY A 183 -0.30 -2.12 -12.71
CA GLY A 183 0.92 -2.42 -11.97
C GLY A 183 1.17 -3.92 -11.81
N LEU A 184 0.14 -4.69 -11.44
CA LEU A 184 0.24 -6.16 -11.38
C LEU A 184 0.54 -6.78 -12.75
N PHE A 185 -0.07 -6.26 -13.81
CA PHE A 185 0.23 -6.69 -15.18
C PHE A 185 1.70 -6.46 -15.54
N CYS A 186 2.29 -5.32 -15.14
CA CYS A 186 3.72 -5.04 -15.33
C CYS A 186 4.61 -6.07 -14.64
N VAL A 187 4.28 -6.43 -13.39
CA VAL A 187 5.01 -7.48 -12.63
C VAL A 187 4.94 -8.83 -13.35
N LEU A 188 3.74 -9.24 -13.78
CA LEU A 188 3.55 -10.49 -14.48
C LEU A 188 4.25 -10.53 -15.85
N ALA A 189 4.21 -9.41 -16.59
CA ALA A 189 4.90 -9.25 -17.87
C ALA A 189 6.42 -9.33 -17.68
N THR A 190 6.97 -8.70 -16.63
CA THR A 190 8.40 -8.78 -16.29
C THR A 190 8.84 -10.20 -15.94
N LEU A 191 7.97 -10.95 -15.23
CA LEU A 191 8.20 -12.37 -14.95
C LEU A 191 7.94 -13.28 -16.15
N ALA A 192 7.28 -12.78 -17.20
CA ALA A 192 6.75 -13.57 -18.32
C ALA A 192 5.85 -14.73 -17.87
N VAL A 193 5.00 -14.50 -16.86
CA VAL A 193 4.19 -15.54 -16.20
C VAL A 193 2.70 -15.20 -16.24
N VAL A 194 1.86 -16.22 -16.47
CA VAL A 194 0.40 -16.14 -16.29
C VAL A 194 -0.01 -17.01 -15.09
N PRO A 195 -0.41 -16.44 -13.95
CA PRO A 195 -0.72 -17.20 -12.74
C PRO A 195 -2.13 -17.78 -12.76
N ILE A 196 -2.42 -18.68 -11.81
CA ILE A 196 -3.81 -18.97 -11.38
C ILE A 196 -4.15 -17.97 -10.27
N ILE A 197 -5.24 -17.22 -10.41
CA ILE A 197 -5.57 -16.13 -9.47
C ILE A 197 -6.56 -16.65 -8.42
N ARG A 198 -6.27 -16.37 -7.14
CA ARG A 198 -7.13 -16.66 -5.99
C ARG A 198 -7.34 -15.39 -5.17
N CYS A 199 -8.58 -15.15 -4.76
CA CYS A 199 -8.91 -14.03 -3.89
C CYS A 199 -10.14 -14.35 -3.03
N PRO A 200 -10.33 -13.65 -1.90
CA PRO A 200 -11.62 -13.61 -1.21
C PRO A 200 -12.74 -13.13 -2.15
N ARG A 201 -14.00 -13.45 -1.78
CA ARG A 201 -15.19 -12.87 -2.42
C ARG A 201 -15.46 -11.48 -1.86
N GLY A 202 -15.91 -10.58 -2.72
CA GLY A 202 -16.25 -9.20 -2.42
C GLY A 202 -15.05 -8.27 -2.39
N GLY A 203 -15.35 -6.97 -2.47
CA GLY A 203 -14.39 -5.87 -2.33
C GLY A 203 -13.34 -5.78 -3.45
N PRO A 204 -12.42 -4.81 -3.31
CA PRO A 204 -11.25 -4.61 -4.15
C PRO A 204 -10.44 -5.84 -4.55
N ALA A 205 -10.27 -6.85 -3.68
CA ALA A 205 -9.53 -8.05 -4.06
C ALA A 205 -10.19 -8.79 -5.24
N GLU A 206 -11.52 -8.98 -5.20
CA GLU A 206 -12.28 -9.57 -6.31
C GLU A 206 -12.28 -8.66 -7.55
N MET A 207 -12.46 -7.34 -7.37
CA MET A 207 -12.47 -6.38 -8.48
C MET A 207 -11.14 -6.40 -9.25
N VAL A 208 -10.01 -6.36 -8.54
CA VAL A 208 -8.67 -6.47 -9.14
C VAL A 208 -8.48 -7.84 -9.77
N ALA A 209 -8.85 -8.94 -9.10
CA ALA A 209 -8.69 -10.29 -9.65
C ALA A 209 -9.45 -10.49 -10.96
N SER A 210 -10.71 -10.05 -11.01
CA SER A 210 -11.56 -10.15 -12.19
C SER A 210 -11.06 -9.29 -13.34
N ALA A 211 -10.70 -8.04 -13.08
CA ALA A 211 -10.16 -7.13 -14.10
C ALA A 211 -8.79 -7.59 -14.61
N LEU A 212 -7.93 -8.13 -13.75
CA LEU A 212 -6.63 -8.70 -14.14
C LEU A 212 -6.80 -9.98 -14.96
N ASP A 213 -7.71 -10.88 -14.58
CA ASP A 213 -8.06 -12.07 -15.38
C ASP A 213 -8.50 -11.68 -16.79
N GLN A 214 -9.41 -10.70 -16.90
CA GLN A 214 -9.88 -10.21 -18.19
C GLN A 214 -8.75 -9.57 -19.01
N LYS A 215 -7.90 -8.73 -18.39
CA LYS A 215 -6.75 -8.11 -19.07
C LYS A 215 -5.74 -9.15 -19.58
N LEU A 216 -5.44 -10.17 -18.78
CA LEU A 216 -4.53 -11.26 -19.17
C LEU A 216 -5.11 -12.08 -20.33
N ARG A 217 -6.40 -12.41 -20.30
CA ARG A 217 -7.08 -13.10 -21.40
C ARG A 217 -6.99 -12.33 -22.71
N ASP A 218 -7.32 -11.05 -22.67
CA ASP A 218 -7.29 -10.19 -23.86
C ASP A 218 -5.87 -10.09 -24.42
N HIS A 219 -4.87 -10.01 -23.53
CA HIS A 219 -3.47 -9.99 -23.92
C HIS A 219 -3.00 -11.33 -24.54
N LEU A 220 -3.46 -12.47 -24.01
CA LEU A 220 -3.13 -13.80 -24.54
C LEU A 220 -3.69 -14.05 -25.94
N LEU A 221 -4.79 -13.39 -26.29
CA LEU A 221 -5.39 -13.44 -27.63
C LEU A 221 -4.73 -12.46 -28.62
N SER A 222 -3.90 -11.53 -28.13
CA SER A 222 -3.24 -10.53 -28.96
C SER A 222 -2.07 -11.14 -29.77
N LYS A 223 -1.78 -10.56 -30.95
CA LYS A 223 -0.67 -11.00 -31.80
C LYS A 223 0.70 -10.78 -31.15
N ASN A 224 0.83 -9.75 -30.32
CA ASN A 224 2.06 -9.37 -29.62
C ASN A 224 2.02 -9.84 -28.16
N ASN A 225 1.72 -11.12 -27.95
CA ASN A 225 1.63 -11.69 -26.61
C ASN A 225 2.99 -11.65 -25.88
N LEU A 226 3.04 -10.97 -24.73
CA LEU A 226 4.22 -10.85 -23.86
C LEU A 226 4.49 -12.13 -23.07
N PHE A 227 3.50 -13.03 -23.03
CA PHE A 227 3.53 -14.29 -22.29
C PHE A 227 3.74 -15.51 -23.20
N SER A 228 4.12 -15.32 -24.47
CA SER A 228 4.47 -16.43 -25.34
C SER A 228 5.72 -17.12 -24.80
N GLU A 229 5.70 -18.44 -24.65
CA GLU A 229 6.77 -19.29 -24.11
C GLU A 229 8.04 -19.27 -25.00
N GLY A 230 8.70 -18.11 -25.07
CA GLY A 230 9.97 -17.91 -25.73
C GLY A 230 11.10 -18.52 -24.91
N GLY A 231 11.30 -19.83 -25.03
CA GLY A 231 12.63 -20.46 -24.94
C GLY A 231 13.35 -20.51 -23.60
N GLY A 232 12.66 -20.49 -22.45
CA GLY A 232 13.34 -20.51 -21.14
C GLY A 232 12.68 -21.24 -19.97
N PHE A 233 11.39 -21.57 -20.02
CA PHE A 233 10.68 -22.24 -18.91
C PHE A 233 10.26 -23.66 -19.27
N VAL A 234 11.24 -24.54 -19.44
CA VAL A 234 11.04 -26.00 -19.47
C VAL A 234 11.14 -26.61 -18.06
N SER A 235 11.37 -25.83 -16.99
CA SER A 235 11.65 -26.41 -15.66
C SER A 235 10.51 -26.39 -14.64
N SER A 236 9.39 -25.71 -14.90
CA SER A 236 8.24 -25.69 -13.99
C SER A 236 6.96 -25.97 -14.77
N PHE A 237 6.57 -27.24 -14.88
CA PHE A 237 5.27 -27.67 -15.44
C PHE A 237 4.04 -27.09 -14.71
N GLN A 238 4.24 -26.25 -13.69
CA GLN A 238 3.20 -25.72 -12.83
C GLN A 238 3.29 -24.19 -12.75
N ARG A 239 2.21 -23.52 -13.17
CA ARG A 239 2.05 -22.06 -13.06
C ARG A 239 2.00 -21.64 -11.58
N PRO A 240 2.53 -20.47 -11.21
CA PRO A 240 2.38 -19.96 -9.86
C PRO A 240 0.93 -19.57 -9.56
N ILE A 241 0.61 -19.55 -8.27
CA ILE A 241 -0.63 -18.98 -7.75
C ILE A 241 -0.44 -17.50 -7.45
N LEU A 242 -1.39 -16.65 -7.85
CA LEU A 242 -1.48 -15.26 -7.43
C LEU A 242 -2.59 -15.13 -6.38
N CYS A 243 -2.22 -14.90 -5.13
CA CYS A 243 -3.14 -14.68 -4.03
C CYS A 243 -3.34 -13.17 -3.81
N ILE A 244 -4.54 -12.66 -4.05
CA ILE A 244 -4.87 -11.24 -3.89
C ILE A 244 -5.69 -11.05 -2.62
N PHE A 245 -5.23 -10.16 -1.76
CA PHE A 245 -5.89 -9.75 -0.53
C PHE A 245 -6.07 -8.23 -0.53
N ASP A 246 -6.96 -7.75 0.31
CA ASP A 246 -7.07 -6.34 0.65
C ASP A 246 -6.78 -6.13 2.14
N ARG A 247 -6.38 -4.91 2.51
CA ARG A 247 -5.85 -4.64 3.84
C ARG A 247 -6.83 -4.92 4.98
N ASN A 248 -8.14 -4.91 4.71
CA ASN A 248 -9.15 -5.26 5.71
C ASN A 248 -9.08 -6.74 6.13
N PHE A 249 -8.45 -7.60 5.33
CA PHE A 249 -8.21 -9.00 5.65
C PHE A 249 -7.44 -9.18 6.97
N GLU A 250 -6.41 -8.36 7.22
CA GLU A 250 -5.63 -8.41 8.47
C GLU A 250 -5.10 -7.02 8.82
N LEU A 251 -5.94 -6.20 9.46
CA LEU A 251 -5.57 -4.85 9.89
C LEU A 251 -4.46 -4.85 10.96
N SER A 252 -4.43 -5.87 11.83
CA SER A 252 -3.46 -5.97 12.93
C SER A 252 -2.01 -5.96 12.41
N ALA A 253 -1.74 -6.66 11.31
CA ALA A 253 -0.42 -6.70 10.70
C ALA A 253 0.07 -5.31 10.25
N GLY A 254 -0.85 -4.44 9.83
CA GLY A 254 -0.56 -3.07 9.40
C GLY A 254 -0.25 -2.08 10.54
N ILE A 255 -0.58 -2.43 11.79
CA ILE A 255 -0.45 -1.51 12.94
C ILE A 255 0.39 -2.07 14.10
N GLN A 256 0.64 -3.37 14.19
CA GLN A 256 1.37 -3.95 15.33
C GLN A 256 2.81 -3.45 15.39
N HIS A 257 3.35 -3.36 16.60
CA HIS A 257 4.79 -3.25 16.77
C HIS A 257 5.43 -4.63 16.54
N ASP A 258 6.58 -4.66 15.88
CA ASP A 258 7.37 -5.87 15.65
C ASP A 258 8.80 -5.61 16.13
N PHE A 259 9.41 -6.60 16.80
CA PHE A 259 10.69 -6.45 17.48
C PHE A 259 11.87 -7.07 16.71
N ARG A 260 11.61 -7.62 15.53
CA ARG A 260 12.65 -8.05 14.59
C ARG A 260 13.30 -6.86 13.92
N TYR A 261 14.59 -6.99 13.62
CA TYR A 261 15.44 -5.87 13.24
C TYR A 261 14.94 -5.10 12.01
N ARG A 262 14.57 -5.80 10.93
CA ARG A 262 14.13 -5.16 9.69
C ARG A 262 12.77 -4.45 9.81
N PRO A 263 11.70 -5.11 10.30
CA PRO A 263 10.45 -4.43 10.61
C PRO A 263 10.62 -3.24 11.54
N LEU A 264 11.45 -3.38 12.58
CA LEU A 264 11.70 -2.33 13.56
C LEU A 264 12.42 -1.12 12.97
N VAL A 265 13.49 -1.32 12.19
CA VAL A 265 14.17 -0.23 11.45
C VAL A 265 13.19 0.49 10.52
N HIS A 266 12.36 -0.27 9.81
CA HIS A 266 11.38 0.29 8.89
C HIS A 266 10.32 1.15 9.63
N ASP A 267 9.72 0.60 10.68
CA ASP A 267 8.62 1.24 11.40
C ASP A 267 9.09 2.45 12.22
N ILE A 268 10.20 2.30 12.96
CA ILE A 268 10.63 3.28 13.96
C ILE A 268 11.52 4.36 13.35
N LEU A 269 12.39 4.00 12.40
CA LEU A 269 13.36 4.93 11.81
C LEU A 269 13.02 5.37 10.39
N GLY A 270 11.91 4.86 9.81
CA GLY A 270 11.39 5.32 8.52
C GLY A 270 12.23 4.89 7.33
N LEU A 271 12.57 3.60 7.22
CA LEU A 271 13.24 3.05 6.03
C LEU A 271 12.38 3.26 4.77
N LYS A 272 12.90 3.96 3.76
CA LYS A 272 12.20 4.16 2.48
C LYS A 272 13.17 3.98 1.31
N LEU A 273 12.77 3.18 0.32
CA LEU A 273 13.57 2.89 -0.88
C LEU A 273 15.01 2.45 -0.52
N ASN A 274 15.12 1.52 0.44
CA ASN A 274 16.39 1.02 0.98
C ASN A 274 17.31 2.11 1.55
N ARG A 275 16.77 3.29 1.86
CA ARG A 275 17.52 4.41 2.44
C ARG A 275 16.95 4.79 3.79
N LEU A 276 17.87 4.95 4.73
CA LEU A 276 17.61 5.36 6.09
C LEU A 276 18.35 6.67 6.37
N SER A 277 17.75 7.57 7.14
CA SER A 277 18.41 8.79 7.63
C SER A 277 18.21 8.90 9.13
N VAL A 278 19.31 8.86 9.89
CA VAL A 278 19.29 8.93 11.37
C VAL A 278 20.11 10.11 11.89
N PRO A 279 19.81 10.62 13.09
CA PRO A 279 20.66 11.61 13.74
C PRO A 279 22.10 11.10 13.93
N GLY A 280 23.10 11.92 13.60
CA GLY A 280 24.51 11.62 13.84
C GLY A 280 24.99 12.09 15.21
N GLU A 281 26.01 11.44 15.77
CA GLU A 281 26.57 11.72 17.11
C GLU A 281 27.07 13.18 17.29
N LYS A 282 27.51 13.83 16.21
CA LYS A 282 28.06 15.21 16.22
C LYS A 282 27.06 16.28 15.76
N GLY A 283 25.77 15.93 15.71
CA GLY A 283 24.73 16.75 15.08
C GLY A 283 24.68 16.56 13.55
N GLY A 284 23.51 16.78 12.96
CA GLY A 284 23.22 16.52 11.54
C GLY A 284 22.63 15.14 11.27
N MET A 285 22.22 14.89 10.02
CA MET A 285 21.63 13.60 9.59
C MET A 285 22.67 12.75 8.87
N LYS A 286 22.79 11.48 9.27
CA LYS A 286 23.61 10.45 8.61
C LYS A 286 22.70 9.54 7.80
N SER A 287 23.01 9.35 6.52
CA SER A 287 22.24 8.45 5.64
C SER A 287 22.93 7.11 5.48
N PHE A 288 22.15 6.04 5.53
CA PHE A 288 22.57 4.67 5.29
C PHE A 288 21.73 4.05 4.18
N GLU A 289 22.34 3.15 3.42
CA GLU A 289 21.67 2.36 2.38
C GLU A 289 21.64 0.90 2.82
N LEU A 290 20.47 0.29 2.89
CA LEU A 290 20.22 -1.06 3.44
C LEU A 290 19.59 -1.92 2.34
N ASP A 291 20.42 -2.69 1.63
CA ASP A 291 20.01 -3.50 0.49
C ASP A 291 20.73 -4.85 0.46
N SER A 292 20.59 -5.60 -0.64
CA SER A 292 21.19 -6.92 -0.81
C SER A 292 22.72 -6.95 -0.82
N SER A 293 23.40 -5.80 -1.02
CA SER A 293 24.85 -5.70 -0.98
C SER A 293 25.40 -5.63 0.44
N ASP A 294 24.54 -5.40 1.43
CA ASP A 294 24.88 -5.39 2.84
C ASP A 294 24.74 -6.80 3.46
N PRO A 295 25.87 -7.49 3.73
CA PRO A 295 25.83 -8.86 4.24
C PRO A 295 25.26 -8.95 5.66
N PHE A 296 25.44 -7.91 6.49
CA PHE A 296 24.90 -7.92 7.85
C PHE A 296 23.38 -7.76 7.83
N TRP A 297 22.88 -6.83 7.01
CA TRP A 297 21.44 -6.61 6.84
C TRP A 297 20.70 -7.86 6.33
N MET A 298 21.31 -8.59 5.40
CA MET A 298 20.74 -9.81 4.83
C MET A 298 20.76 -10.98 5.83
N ALA A 299 21.85 -11.14 6.58
CA ALA A 299 21.96 -12.24 7.55
C ALA A 299 21.09 -12.02 8.80
N ASN A 300 20.95 -10.77 9.26
CA ASN A 300 20.41 -10.47 10.59
C ASN A 300 19.07 -9.72 10.56
N GLY A 301 18.53 -9.43 9.37
CA GLY A 301 17.30 -8.63 9.23
C GLY A 301 16.05 -9.27 9.85
N SER A 302 15.98 -10.60 9.90
CA SER A 302 14.85 -11.34 10.49
C SER A 302 15.03 -11.67 11.97
N LEU A 303 16.21 -11.42 12.55
CA LEU A 303 16.48 -11.71 13.95
C LEU A 303 15.75 -10.74 14.87
N GLU A 304 15.45 -11.22 16.08
CA GLU A 304 14.96 -10.37 17.16
C GLU A 304 16.03 -9.35 17.56
N PHE A 305 15.61 -8.13 17.90
CA PHE A 305 16.55 -7.03 18.17
C PHE A 305 17.66 -7.34 19.19
N PRO A 306 17.41 -8.06 20.31
CA PRO A 306 18.46 -8.43 21.25
C PRO A 306 19.55 -9.33 20.62
N GLU A 307 19.18 -10.22 19.70
CA GLU A 307 20.12 -11.11 19.01
C GLU A 307 21.02 -10.34 18.04
N VAL A 308 20.49 -9.28 17.42
CA VAL A 308 21.30 -8.39 16.57
C VAL A 308 22.41 -7.70 17.36
N ALA A 309 22.16 -7.31 18.61
CA ALA A 309 23.20 -6.73 19.46
C ALA A 309 24.33 -7.74 19.75
N VAL A 310 23.99 -9.00 19.98
CA VAL A 310 24.96 -10.10 20.17
C VAL A 310 25.78 -10.33 18.90
N GLU A 311 25.14 -10.27 17.73
CA GLU A 311 25.85 -10.45 16.46
C GLU A 311 26.79 -9.28 16.14
N ILE A 312 26.39 -8.03 16.43
CA ILE A 312 27.28 -6.86 16.32
C ILE A 312 28.53 -7.05 17.18
N GLU A 313 28.36 -7.46 18.44
CA GLU A 313 29.47 -7.71 19.35
C GLU A 313 30.38 -8.85 18.85
N THR A 314 29.78 -9.92 18.34
CA THR A 314 30.50 -11.06 17.76
C THR A 314 31.36 -10.62 16.57
N GLN A 315 30.79 -9.84 15.64
CA GLN A 315 31.53 -9.34 14.48
C GLN A 315 32.62 -8.34 14.85
N LEU A 316 32.37 -7.47 15.84
CA LEU A 316 33.35 -6.52 16.36
C LEU A 316 34.53 -7.22 17.04
N ASN A 317 34.26 -8.26 17.84
CA ASN A 317 35.31 -9.05 18.49
C ASN A 317 36.15 -9.82 17.48
N LYS A 318 35.51 -10.39 16.44
CA LYS A 318 36.25 -11.03 15.35
C LYS A 318 37.09 -10.01 14.57
N TYR A 319 36.54 -8.83 14.26
CA TYR A 319 37.30 -7.74 13.62
C TYR A 319 38.54 -7.32 14.44
N LYS A 320 38.40 -7.14 15.75
CA LYS A 320 39.54 -6.80 16.64
C LYS A 320 40.64 -7.86 16.59
N LYS A 321 40.27 -9.14 16.66
CA LYS A 321 41.24 -10.25 16.53
C LYS A 321 41.96 -10.24 15.18
N ASP A 322 41.22 -10.04 14.10
CA ASP A 322 41.77 -10.01 12.74
C ASP A 322 42.74 -8.81 12.56
N VAL A 323 42.41 -7.65 13.14
CA VAL A 323 43.30 -6.47 13.16
C VAL A 323 44.57 -6.72 13.97
N ASP A 324 44.46 -7.32 15.17
CA ASP A 324 45.62 -7.65 16.00
C ASP A 324 46.55 -8.64 15.31
N GLU A 325 46.01 -9.60 14.56
CA GLU A 325 46.78 -10.54 13.76
C GLU A 325 47.53 -9.84 12.61
N VAL A 326 46.89 -8.91 11.91
CA VAL A 326 47.55 -8.07 10.89
C VAL A 326 48.66 -7.24 11.52
N ASN A 327 48.41 -6.57 12.64
CA ASN A 327 49.41 -5.75 13.34
C ASN A 327 50.63 -6.57 13.78
N LYS A 328 50.41 -7.78 14.31
CA LYS A 328 51.51 -8.70 14.67
C LYS A 328 52.37 -9.11 13.47
N ARG A 329 51.75 -9.24 12.29
CA ARG A 329 52.46 -9.60 11.04
C ARG A 329 53.22 -8.41 10.44
N THR A 330 52.87 -7.17 10.80
CA THR A 330 53.53 -5.94 10.33
C THR A 330 54.59 -5.41 11.30
N ASP A 331 54.46 -5.66 12.62
CA ASP A 331 55.38 -5.14 13.67
C ASP A 331 56.69 -5.95 13.86
N GLY A 332 57.04 -6.84 12.92
CA GLY A 332 58.26 -7.66 12.97
C GLY A 332 59.60 -6.93 12.73
N THR A 333 59.72 -5.64 13.07
CA THR A 333 60.96 -4.84 12.84
C THR A 333 61.35 -3.95 14.02
N ALA A 334 61.27 -4.45 15.26
CA ALA A 334 61.88 -3.78 16.41
C ALA A 334 62.62 -4.77 17.32
N GLY A 335 63.76 -5.30 16.86
CA GLY A 335 64.75 -5.88 17.78
C GLY A 335 65.60 -7.09 17.35
N ALA A 336 65.46 -7.63 16.14
CA ALA A 336 66.31 -8.74 15.69
C ALA A 336 67.32 -8.29 14.62
N GLU A 337 68.59 -8.64 14.81
CA GLU A 337 69.68 -8.42 13.84
C GLU A 337 69.32 -9.03 12.47
N PHE A 338 69.54 -8.25 11.43
CA PHE A 338 69.16 -8.52 10.05
C PHE A 338 70.13 -9.51 9.39
N ASP A 339 69.73 -10.78 9.27
CA ASP A 339 70.38 -11.74 8.37
C ASP A 339 69.62 -11.74 7.03
N GLY A 340 70.32 -11.42 5.94
CA GLY A 340 69.78 -11.11 4.60
C GLY A 340 69.07 -12.25 3.87
N THR A 341 68.64 -13.31 4.57
CA THR A 341 67.91 -14.46 4.03
C THR A 341 66.38 -14.38 4.22
N ASP A 342 65.87 -13.48 5.09
CA ASP A 342 64.43 -13.37 5.44
C ASP A 342 63.59 -12.39 4.59
N LEU A 343 64.19 -11.78 3.56
CA LEU A 343 63.54 -10.76 2.72
C LEU A 343 62.29 -11.24 1.98
N ILE A 344 62.24 -12.52 1.58
CA ILE A 344 61.14 -13.06 0.75
C ILE A 344 59.92 -13.42 1.60
N GLY A 345 60.12 -13.92 2.82
CA GLY A 345 59.05 -14.24 3.77
C GLY A 345 58.32 -12.97 4.24
N ASN A 346 59.09 -11.98 4.70
CA ASN A 346 58.54 -10.69 5.17
C ASN A 346 57.82 -9.92 4.08
N THR A 347 58.28 -9.97 2.82
CA THR A 347 57.59 -9.34 1.69
C THR A 347 56.22 -9.99 1.43
N LYS A 348 56.12 -11.33 1.53
CA LYS A 348 54.85 -12.05 1.37
C LYS A 348 53.87 -11.78 2.52
N HIS A 349 54.37 -11.67 3.75
CA HIS A 349 53.55 -11.33 4.92
C HIS A 349 53.03 -9.88 4.86
N LEU A 350 53.87 -8.93 4.49
CA LEU A 350 53.47 -7.54 4.24
C LEU A 350 52.47 -7.44 3.08
N MET A 351 52.68 -8.17 1.98
CA MET A 351 51.76 -8.16 0.85
C MET A 351 50.38 -8.72 1.21
N ASN A 352 50.32 -9.80 2.00
CA ASN A 352 49.05 -10.34 2.51
C ASN A 352 48.34 -9.38 3.47
N ALA A 353 49.09 -8.69 4.35
CA ALA A 353 48.54 -7.67 5.24
C ALA A 353 48.00 -6.46 4.48
N VAL A 354 48.74 -5.95 3.48
CA VAL A 354 48.29 -4.85 2.62
C VAL A 354 47.03 -5.21 1.84
N ASN A 355 46.92 -6.47 1.39
CA ASN A 355 45.73 -6.95 0.67
C ASN A 355 44.49 -7.10 1.56
N SER A 356 44.62 -7.32 2.87
CA SER A 356 43.49 -7.48 3.79
C SER A 356 42.97 -6.17 4.39
N LEU A 357 43.76 -5.08 4.34
CA LEU A 357 43.35 -3.77 4.89
C LEU A 357 42.07 -3.19 4.24
N PRO A 358 41.85 -3.27 2.91
CA PRO A 358 40.60 -2.82 2.31
C PRO A 358 39.39 -3.60 2.81
N GLU A 359 39.50 -4.94 2.90
CA GLU A 359 38.44 -5.82 3.38
C GLU A 359 38.11 -5.54 4.86
N LEU A 360 39.13 -5.38 5.71
CA LEU A 360 38.95 -4.99 7.11
C LEU A 360 38.30 -3.61 7.26
N THR A 361 38.63 -2.68 6.37
CA THR A 361 38.04 -1.33 6.37
C THR A 361 36.56 -1.38 5.98
N GLU A 362 36.20 -2.11 4.93
CA GLU A 362 34.81 -2.30 4.51
C GLU A 362 34.00 -3.00 5.60
N ARG A 363 34.55 -4.08 6.18
CA ARG A 363 33.91 -4.78 7.29
C ARG A 363 33.69 -3.87 8.51
N LYS A 364 34.66 -3.03 8.85
CA LYS A 364 34.50 -2.02 9.91
C LYS A 364 33.35 -1.05 9.58
N GLN A 365 33.25 -0.58 8.33
CA GLN A 365 32.17 0.32 7.92
C GLN A 365 30.79 -0.32 8.09
N VAL A 366 30.64 -1.62 7.76
CA VAL A 366 29.40 -2.38 7.99
C VAL A 366 29.09 -2.47 9.49
N ILE A 367 30.08 -2.84 10.32
CA ILE A 367 29.91 -2.93 11.78
C ILE A 367 29.51 -1.56 12.37
N ASP A 368 30.23 -0.49 12.01
CA ASP A 368 29.96 0.87 12.49
C ASP A 368 28.57 1.35 12.07
N LYS A 369 28.14 1.03 10.84
CA LYS A 369 26.80 1.33 10.34
C LYS A 369 25.71 0.67 11.21
N HIS A 370 25.79 -0.64 11.44
CA HIS A 370 24.76 -1.33 12.22
C HIS A 370 24.82 -1.02 13.71
N THR A 371 26.00 -0.73 14.26
CA THR A 371 26.17 -0.22 15.63
C THR A 371 25.45 1.11 15.80
N ASN A 372 25.57 2.04 14.85
CA ASN A 372 24.87 3.32 14.88
C ASN A 372 23.34 3.12 14.83
N ILE A 373 22.86 2.30 13.89
CA ILE A 373 21.42 2.03 13.74
C ILE A 373 20.86 1.38 15.02
N ALA A 374 21.53 0.37 15.55
CA ALA A 374 21.10 -0.33 16.77
C ALA A 374 21.11 0.59 18.00
N THR A 375 22.06 1.52 18.08
CA THR A 375 22.13 2.51 19.18
C THR A 375 20.95 3.48 19.15
N VAL A 376 20.61 4.01 17.96
CA VAL A 376 19.43 4.88 17.79
C VAL A 376 18.15 4.11 18.10
N LEU A 377 18.00 2.88 17.60
CA LEU A 377 16.86 2.02 17.94
C LEU A 377 16.74 1.75 19.44
N LEU A 378 17.85 1.45 20.12
CA LEU A 378 17.84 1.20 21.56
C LEU A 378 17.35 2.42 22.35
N GLY A 379 17.68 3.63 21.87
CA GLY A 379 17.14 4.88 22.41
C GLY A 379 15.62 4.93 22.31
N GLU A 380 15.08 4.76 21.10
CA GLU A 380 13.64 4.74 20.82
C GLU A 380 12.90 3.67 21.63
N ILE A 381 13.44 2.43 21.70
CA ILE A 381 12.85 1.34 22.47
C ILE A 381 12.72 1.73 23.95
N LYS A 382 13.79 2.27 24.55
CA LYS A 382 13.80 2.64 25.99
C LYS A 382 12.91 3.83 26.31
N GLU A 383 12.92 4.84 25.45
CA GLU A 383 12.14 6.05 25.63
C GLU A 383 10.63 5.76 25.54
N ARG A 384 10.24 4.93 24.57
CA ARG A 384 8.83 4.63 24.27
C ARG A 384 8.32 3.34 24.93
N SER A 385 9.21 2.54 25.54
CA SER A 385 8.90 1.22 26.11
C SER A 385 8.29 0.26 25.07
N LEU A 386 8.88 0.21 23.88
CA LEU A 386 8.36 -0.59 22.76
C LEU A 386 8.34 -2.09 23.06
N ASP A 387 9.27 -2.59 23.87
CA ASP A 387 9.30 -3.97 24.35
C ASP A 387 8.02 -4.35 25.10
N ALA A 388 7.48 -3.43 25.91
CA ALA A 388 6.23 -3.64 26.63
C ALA A 388 5.03 -3.64 25.68
N TYR A 389 4.98 -2.73 24.70
CA TYR A 389 3.92 -2.67 23.69
C TYR A 389 3.86 -3.98 22.89
N VAL A 390 4.97 -4.41 22.28
CA VAL A 390 5.04 -5.64 21.48
C VAL A 390 4.53 -6.85 22.27
N LYS A 391 5.03 -7.02 23.50
CA LYS A 391 4.63 -8.14 24.36
C LYS A 391 3.13 -8.14 24.64
N LYS A 392 2.57 -6.98 25.01
CA LYS A 392 1.15 -6.85 25.33
C LYS A 392 0.26 -6.99 24.12
N GLU A 393 0.66 -6.47 22.96
CA GLU A 393 -0.04 -6.66 21.68
C GLU A 393 -0.11 -8.14 21.30
N ASN A 394 1.01 -8.86 21.40
CA ASN A 394 1.05 -10.29 21.12
C ASN A 394 0.21 -11.10 22.11
N ASP A 395 0.36 -10.87 23.42
CA ASP A 395 -0.44 -11.52 24.46
C ASP A 395 -1.94 -11.30 24.22
N MET A 396 -2.32 -10.05 23.92
CA MET A 396 -3.70 -9.65 23.68
C MET A 396 -4.30 -10.32 22.45
N MET A 397 -3.51 -10.44 21.37
CA MET A 397 -3.96 -11.13 20.16
C MET A 397 -4.08 -12.64 20.37
N VAL A 398 -3.18 -13.28 21.12
CA VAL A 398 -3.29 -14.72 21.42
C VAL A 398 -4.49 -15.00 22.34
N ARG A 399 -4.76 -14.14 23.31
CA ARG A 399 -5.85 -14.35 24.30
C ARG A 399 -7.22 -13.88 23.82
N GLY A 400 -7.30 -13.06 22.77
CA GLY A 400 -8.54 -12.43 22.32
C GLY A 400 -9.01 -11.28 23.20
N GLY A 401 -8.09 -10.61 23.90
CA GLY A 401 -8.38 -9.50 24.82
C GLY A 401 -7.30 -9.25 25.86
N ILE A 402 -7.52 -8.26 26.72
CA ILE A 402 -6.59 -7.81 27.76
C ILE A 402 -7.36 -7.36 29.01
N ASP A 403 -6.76 -7.49 30.19
CA ASP A 403 -7.35 -6.98 31.43
C ASP A 403 -7.50 -5.45 31.37
N ARG A 404 -8.60 -4.93 31.92
CA ARG A 404 -8.91 -3.50 31.89
C ARG A 404 -7.85 -2.66 32.59
N ASN A 405 -7.35 -3.08 33.75
CA ASN A 405 -6.37 -2.30 34.50
C ASN A 405 -5.03 -2.27 33.75
N GLU A 406 -4.66 -3.40 33.15
CA GLU A 406 -3.47 -3.52 32.32
C GLU A 406 -3.55 -2.64 31.07
N LEU A 407 -4.67 -2.69 30.34
CA LEU A 407 -4.95 -1.83 29.18
C LEU A 407 -4.79 -0.35 29.54
N MET A 408 -5.45 0.08 30.62
CA MET A 408 -5.40 1.47 31.06
C MET A 408 -4.01 1.87 31.57
N SER A 409 -3.27 0.95 32.18
CA SER A 409 -1.88 1.18 32.61
C SER A 409 -0.96 1.45 31.43
N VAL A 410 -1.10 0.71 30.33
CA VAL A 410 -0.29 0.93 29.11
C VAL A 410 -0.66 2.28 28.47
N LEU A 411 -1.95 2.59 28.32
CA LEU A 411 -2.40 3.85 27.71
C LEU A 411 -1.96 5.09 28.50
N LYS A 412 -1.90 5.00 29.83
CA LYS A 412 -1.42 6.08 30.72
C LYS A 412 0.10 6.10 30.89
N GLY A 413 0.79 5.07 30.43
CA GLY A 413 2.24 4.91 30.57
C GLY A 413 3.06 5.71 29.54
N LYS A 414 4.30 5.24 29.36
CA LYS A 414 5.23 5.69 28.31
C LYS A 414 4.72 5.37 26.91
N GLY A 415 5.39 5.90 25.89
CA GLY A 415 5.02 5.74 24.48
C GLY A 415 4.54 7.04 23.86
N THR A 416 4.71 7.15 22.54
CA THR A 416 4.22 8.29 21.78
C THR A 416 2.69 8.28 21.68
N LYS A 417 2.11 9.39 21.22
CA LYS A 417 0.67 9.46 20.90
C LYS A 417 0.24 8.37 19.92
N ILE A 418 1.09 8.05 18.95
CA ILE A 418 0.84 7.02 17.95
C ILE A 418 0.97 5.61 18.54
N ASP A 419 1.94 5.35 19.42
CA ASP A 419 2.07 4.03 20.08
C ASP A 419 0.81 3.69 20.89
N LYS A 420 0.32 4.68 21.66
CA LYS A 420 -0.93 4.57 22.43
C LYS A 420 -2.14 4.34 21.54
N LEU A 421 -2.22 5.05 20.40
CA LEU A 421 -3.30 4.90 19.44
C LEU A 421 -3.29 3.52 18.77
N ARG A 422 -2.11 3.05 18.33
CA ARG A 422 -1.92 1.70 17.77
C ARG A 422 -2.36 0.63 18.76
N PHE A 423 -1.93 0.73 20.01
CA PHE A 423 -2.30 -0.19 21.08
C PHE A 423 -3.81 -0.22 21.33
N ALA A 424 -4.47 0.95 21.37
CA ALA A 424 -5.91 1.06 21.52
C ALA A 424 -6.67 0.45 20.32
N ILE A 425 -6.18 0.65 19.10
CA ILE A 425 -6.75 0.02 17.90
C ILE A 425 -6.54 -1.50 17.96
N MET A 426 -5.39 -1.97 18.42
CA MET A 426 -5.11 -3.40 18.60
C MET A 426 -6.07 -4.05 19.60
N TYR A 427 -6.39 -3.36 20.70
CA TYR A 427 -7.45 -3.78 21.62
C TYR A 427 -8.76 -3.99 20.88
N ILE A 428 -9.24 -2.99 20.12
CA ILE A 428 -10.47 -3.13 19.34
C ILE A 428 -10.38 -4.33 18.40
N ILE A 429 -9.27 -4.53 17.68
CA ILE A 429 -9.14 -5.61 16.70
C ILE A 429 -9.14 -6.99 17.39
N SER A 430 -8.44 -7.13 18.52
CA SER A 430 -8.29 -8.39 19.27
C SER A 430 -9.57 -8.88 19.95
N SER A 431 -10.43 -7.97 20.42
CA SER A 431 -11.62 -8.35 21.20
C SER A 431 -12.72 -8.89 20.31
N GLU A 432 -13.34 -10.03 20.62
CA GLU A 432 -14.44 -10.56 19.79
C GLU A 432 -15.63 -9.59 19.71
N THR A 433 -15.98 -8.98 20.84
CA THR A 433 -17.03 -7.98 20.96
C THR A 433 -16.49 -6.71 21.58
N ILE A 434 -17.04 -5.56 21.19
CA ILE A 434 -16.64 -4.26 21.74
C ILE A 434 -17.49 -3.97 22.97
N ASN A 435 -16.89 -3.96 24.16
CA ASN A 435 -17.54 -3.46 25.37
C ASN A 435 -17.66 -1.93 25.30
N PRO A 436 -18.88 -1.34 25.25
CA PRO A 436 -19.04 0.10 25.08
C PRO A 436 -18.39 0.93 26.20
N SER A 437 -18.51 0.49 27.45
CA SER A 437 -17.98 1.18 28.62
C SER A 437 -16.45 1.17 28.66
N GLU A 438 -15.83 0.07 28.24
CA GLU A 438 -14.37 0.01 28.08
C GLU A 438 -13.90 0.84 26.90
N ALA A 439 -14.57 0.76 25.76
CA ALA A 439 -14.21 1.55 24.59
C ALA A 439 -14.30 3.06 24.85
N GLU A 440 -15.30 3.52 25.61
CA GLU A 440 -15.40 4.91 26.07
C GLU A 440 -14.26 5.29 27.03
N ALA A 441 -13.88 4.41 27.95
CA ALA A 441 -12.76 4.65 28.86
C ALA A 441 -11.41 4.74 28.14
N VAL A 442 -11.19 3.87 27.13
CA VAL A 442 -10.01 3.94 26.25
C VAL A 442 -9.98 5.26 25.50
N GLU A 443 -11.11 5.65 24.90
CA GLU A 443 -11.23 6.91 24.16
C GLU A 443 -10.99 8.13 25.05
N ALA A 444 -11.48 8.10 26.29
CA ALA A 444 -11.19 9.14 27.29
C ALA A 444 -9.70 9.21 27.63
N ALA A 445 -9.03 8.07 27.88
CA ALA A 445 -7.59 8.04 28.16
C ALA A 445 -6.73 8.54 26.98
N LEU A 446 -7.14 8.25 25.75
CA LEU A 446 -6.50 8.79 24.55
C LEU A 446 -6.64 10.31 24.48
N ARG A 447 -7.84 10.84 24.75
CA ARG A 447 -8.08 12.31 24.78
C ARG A 447 -7.32 13.01 25.89
N GLU A 448 -7.24 12.41 27.08
CA GLU A 448 -6.43 12.90 28.20
C GLU A 448 -4.94 12.99 27.82
N SER A 449 -4.48 12.10 26.92
CA SER A 449 -3.13 12.11 26.35
C SER A 449 -3.01 12.95 25.06
N GLU A 450 -4.02 13.78 24.76
CA GLU A 450 -4.10 14.63 23.56
C GLU A 450 -3.88 13.88 22.24
N VAL A 451 -4.39 12.65 22.15
CA VAL A 451 -4.34 11.82 20.94
C VAL A 451 -5.58 12.10 20.07
N ASP A 452 -5.39 12.25 18.76
CA ASP A 452 -6.51 12.25 17.81
C ASP A 452 -7.16 10.86 17.78
N THR A 453 -8.44 10.78 18.16
CA THR A 453 -9.19 9.53 18.23
C THR A 453 -9.84 9.14 16.90
N SER A 454 -9.62 9.88 15.81
CA SER A 454 -10.25 9.64 14.50
C SER A 454 -10.04 8.20 14.00
N ALA A 455 -8.79 7.70 14.02
CA ALA A 455 -8.49 6.33 13.60
C ALA A 455 -9.16 5.28 14.51
N PHE A 456 -9.12 5.48 15.83
CA PHE A 456 -9.75 4.57 16.79
C PHE A 456 -11.25 4.47 16.55
N GLN A 457 -11.92 5.62 16.37
CA GLN A 457 -13.35 5.67 16.08
C GLN A 457 -13.68 5.05 14.72
N TYR A 458 -12.84 5.27 13.70
CA TYR A 458 -13.00 4.66 12.39
C TYR A 458 -12.98 3.13 12.47
N VAL A 459 -11.95 2.55 13.11
CA VAL A 459 -11.82 1.09 13.27
C VAL A 459 -12.95 0.53 14.16
N LYS A 460 -13.31 1.22 15.25
CA LYS A 460 -14.48 0.89 16.08
C LYS A 460 -15.75 0.79 15.24
N LYS A 461 -15.97 1.79 14.36
CA LYS A 461 -17.16 1.86 13.50
C LYS A 461 -17.19 0.72 12.50
N ILE A 462 -16.09 0.47 11.78
CA ILE A 462 -15.99 -0.66 10.83
C ILE A 462 -16.26 -1.98 11.53
N LYS A 463 -15.62 -2.22 12.67
CA LYS A 463 -15.82 -3.46 13.43
C LYS A 463 -17.29 -3.63 13.86
N SER A 464 -17.93 -2.57 14.33
CA SER A 464 -19.35 -2.61 14.71
C SER A 464 -20.30 -2.92 13.55
N LEU A 465 -20.01 -2.38 12.35
CA LEU A 465 -20.80 -2.63 11.15
C LEU A 465 -20.69 -4.10 10.72
N ASN A 466 -19.49 -4.68 10.80
CA ASN A 466 -19.24 -6.08 10.45
C ASN A 466 -19.98 -7.03 11.40
N VAL A 467 -19.91 -6.80 12.71
CA VAL A 467 -20.64 -7.60 13.70
C VAL A 467 -22.16 -7.52 13.49
N SER A 468 -22.67 -6.32 13.18
CA SER A 468 -24.10 -6.10 12.94
C SER A 468 -24.58 -6.82 11.67
N LEU A 469 -23.77 -6.80 10.61
CA LEU A 469 -24.08 -7.45 9.34
C LEU A 469 -24.03 -8.99 9.45
N ALA A 470 -23.12 -9.53 10.26
CA ALA A 470 -23.07 -10.96 10.59
C ALA A 470 -24.30 -11.40 11.43
N SER A 471 -24.74 -10.59 12.39
CA SER A 471 -25.84 -10.94 13.31
C SER A 471 -27.24 -10.85 12.69
N ALA A 472 -27.44 -10.06 11.63
CA ALA A 472 -28.76 -9.78 11.06
C ALA A 472 -29.34 -10.92 10.19
N ASN A 473 -28.55 -11.93 9.81
CA ASN A 473 -28.86 -12.74 8.61
C ASN A 473 -28.87 -14.26 8.79
N SER A 474 -29.19 -14.77 9.98
CA SER A 474 -29.63 -16.17 10.14
C SER A 474 -30.95 -16.52 9.42
N ALA A 475 -31.52 -15.60 8.62
CA ALA A 475 -32.74 -15.80 7.84
C ALA A 475 -32.63 -15.26 6.38
N SER A 476 -32.05 -16.08 5.49
CA SER A 476 -32.24 -16.13 4.01
C SER A 476 -31.33 -15.33 3.02
N ARG A 477 -30.86 -16.09 2.01
CA ARG A 477 -30.32 -15.79 0.64
C ARG A 477 -28.93 -15.13 0.41
N SER A 478 -27.89 -15.87 0.79
CA SER A 478 -26.93 -16.60 -0.08
C SER A 478 -25.93 -15.97 -1.08
N ASN A 479 -25.78 -14.66 -1.34
CA ASN A 479 -24.67 -14.24 -2.25
C ASN A 479 -23.89 -12.95 -1.87
N ILE A 480 -24.46 -12.04 -1.08
CA ILE A 480 -23.81 -10.74 -0.74
C ILE A 480 -23.50 -10.67 0.76
N VAL A 481 -23.51 -11.78 1.51
CA VAL A 481 -23.38 -11.72 3.00
C VAL A 481 -22.26 -12.62 3.53
N ASP A 482 -21.73 -13.52 2.70
CA ASP A 482 -20.62 -14.41 3.05
C ASP A 482 -19.28 -13.64 3.23
N TRP A 483 -19.16 -12.43 2.68
CA TRP A 483 -17.93 -11.62 2.69
C TRP A 483 -17.67 -10.92 4.03
N ALA A 484 -18.69 -10.38 4.71
CA ALA A 484 -18.51 -9.64 5.96
C ALA A 484 -18.26 -10.58 7.15
N GLU A 485 -18.93 -11.74 7.16
CA GLU A 485 -18.73 -12.79 8.15
C GLU A 485 -17.39 -13.51 7.93
N LYS A 486 -16.90 -13.68 6.69
CA LYS A 486 -15.63 -14.38 6.42
C LYS A 486 -14.38 -13.49 6.38
N LEU A 487 -14.41 -12.27 5.85
CA LEU A 487 -13.21 -11.40 5.86
C LEU A 487 -12.83 -10.94 7.27
N TYR A 488 -13.82 -10.60 8.11
CA TYR A 488 -13.57 -10.14 9.48
C TYR A 488 -13.80 -11.22 10.54
N GLY A 489 -14.71 -12.18 10.32
CA GLY A 489 -14.83 -13.34 11.20
C GLY A 489 -13.67 -14.32 11.06
N GLN A 490 -12.97 -14.39 9.92
CA GLN A 490 -11.67 -15.07 9.85
C GLN A 490 -10.56 -14.26 10.53
N SER A 491 -10.63 -12.93 10.63
CA SER A 491 -9.68 -12.17 11.46
C SER A 491 -9.79 -12.51 12.95
N ILE A 492 -10.95 -12.94 13.45
CA ILE A 492 -11.16 -13.28 14.88
C ILE A 492 -11.04 -14.81 15.09
N SER A 493 -11.56 -15.62 14.16
CA SER A 493 -11.49 -17.10 14.21
C SER A 493 -10.10 -17.64 13.81
N ALA A 494 -9.40 -17.00 12.87
CA ALA A 494 -8.03 -17.42 12.53
C ALA A 494 -7.02 -16.97 13.61
N VAL A 495 -7.31 -15.92 14.38
CA VAL A 495 -6.50 -15.53 15.55
C VAL A 495 -6.60 -16.56 16.69
N THR A 496 -7.77 -17.19 16.88
CA THR A 496 -7.96 -18.28 17.87
C THR A 496 -7.52 -19.65 17.35
N ALA A 497 -7.58 -19.92 16.04
CA ALA A 497 -7.09 -21.18 15.44
C ALA A 497 -5.55 -21.34 15.48
N GLY A 498 -4.80 -20.26 15.71
CA GLY A 498 -3.34 -20.28 15.88
C GLY A 498 -2.84 -21.06 17.11
N MET A 499 -3.74 -21.49 18.00
CA MET A 499 -3.39 -22.23 19.22
C MET A 499 -2.97 -23.69 18.97
N LYS A 500 -3.15 -24.26 17.76
CA LYS A 500 -2.88 -25.69 17.51
C LYS A 500 -1.44 -26.05 17.11
N ASN A 501 -0.56 -25.07 16.85
CA ASN A 501 0.86 -25.30 16.56
C ASN A 501 1.77 -24.75 17.68
N LEU A 502 1.45 -25.12 18.94
CA LEU A 502 2.14 -24.70 20.16
C LEU A 502 3.53 -25.35 20.38
N LEU A 503 4.18 -25.86 19.32
CA LEU A 503 5.53 -26.41 19.41
C LEU A 503 6.62 -25.39 19.08
N SER A 504 6.27 -24.24 18.46
CA SER A 504 7.23 -23.20 18.05
C SER A 504 7.06 -21.83 18.71
N GLY A 505 6.13 -21.66 19.66
CA GLY A 505 6.04 -20.45 20.49
C GLY A 505 5.48 -19.18 19.83
N ASP A 506 5.52 -19.03 18.50
CA ASP A 506 5.10 -17.79 17.82
C ASP A 506 3.76 -17.85 17.08
N ARG A 507 2.99 -16.76 17.17
CA ARG A 507 1.75 -16.54 16.43
C ARG A 507 2.06 -16.30 14.95
N GLN A 508 1.56 -17.17 14.07
CA GLN A 508 1.59 -16.96 12.63
C GLN A 508 0.53 -15.92 12.20
N LEU A 509 0.81 -15.10 11.18
CA LEU A 509 -0.17 -14.17 10.59
C LEU A 509 -1.30 -14.93 9.87
N ALA A 510 -2.49 -14.34 9.83
CA ALA A 510 -3.61 -14.90 9.05
C ALA A 510 -3.27 -14.98 7.56
N LEU A 511 -2.60 -13.95 7.04
CA LEU A 511 -2.13 -13.92 5.66
C LEU A 511 -1.27 -15.14 5.34
N THR A 512 -0.28 -15.42 6.18
CA THR A 512 0.67 -16.51 5.99
C THR A 512 -0.01 -17.87 6.04
N ARG A 513 -0.90 -18.11 7.01
CA ARG A 513 -1.68 -19.37 7.08
C ARG A 513 -2.56 -19.58 5.85
N THR A 514 -3.24 -18.53 5.40
CA THR A 514 -4.12 -18.62 4.24
C THR A 514 -3.33 -18.86 2.95
N VAL A 515 -2.19 -18.20 2.78
CA VAL A 515 -1.27 -18.44 1.66
C VAL A 515 -0.75 -19.88 1.70
N GLU A 516 -0.35 -20.38 2.86
CA GLU A 516 0.06 -21.78 3.05
C GLU A 516 -1.04 -22.75 2.59
N ALA A 517 -2.27 -22.57 3.06
CA ALA A 517 -3.42 -23.38 2.66
C ALA A 517 -3.71 -23.32 1.15
N LEU A 518 -3.68 -22.11 0.57
CA LEU A 518 -3.88 -21.90 -0.87
C LEU A 518 -2.78 -22.57 -1.70
N MET A 519 -1.53 -22.52 -1.25
CA MET A 519 -0.41 -23.18 -1.90
C MET A 519 -0.47 -24.70 -1.76
N GLU A 520 -0.93 -25.24 -0.62
CA GLU A 520 -1.09 -26.70 -0.47
C GLU A 520 -2.21 -27.26 -1.35
N GLY A 521 -3.29 -26.50 -1.52
CA GLY A 521 -4.40 -26.90 -2.38
C GLY A 521 -5.26 -28.04 -1.87
N LYS A 522 -5.05 -28.44 -0.61
CA LYS A 522 -5.89 -29.42 0.08
C LYS A 522 -7.24 -28.79 0.44
N PRO A 523 -8.31 -29.59 0.56
CA PRO A 523 -9.57 -29.10 1.10
C PRO A 523 -9.35 -28.44 2.46
N ASN A 524 -9.71 -27.16 2.57
CA ASN A 524 -9.60 -26.40 3.80
C ASN A 524 -10.80 -25.43 3.87
N PRO A 525 -11.67 -25.55 4.89
CA PRO A 525 -12.87 -24.72 5.05
C PRO A 525 -12.61 -23.22 5.00
N GLU A 526 -11.41 -22.78 5.40
CA GLU A 526 -11.03 -21.36 5.40
C GLU A 526 -10.93 -20.79 3.98
N ILE A 527 -10.55 -21.60 3.00
CA ILE A 527 -10.29 -21.17 1.61
C ILE A 527 -11.31 -21.69 0.60
N ASP A 528 -12.31 -22.45 1.03
CA ASP A 528 -13.35 -23.01 0.15
C ASP A 528 -14.20 -21.92 -0.53
N SER A 529 -14.32 -20.76 0.11
CA SER A 529 -15.05 -19.60 -0.43
C SER A 529 -14.25 -18.79 -1.46
N TYR A 530 -12.93 -18.98 -1.54
CA TYR A 530 -12.06 -18.18 -2.39
C TYR A 530 -12.39 -18.40 -3.86
N LEU A 531 -12.46 -17.30 -4.61
CA LEU A 531 -12.63 -17.34 -6.05
C LEU A 531 -11.38 -17.91 -6.73
N VAL A 532 -11.57 -18.48 -7.91
CA VAL A 532 -10.51 -19.02 -8.76
C VAL A 532 -10.70 -18.44 -10.14
N PHE A 533 -9.68 -17.77 -10.66
CA PHE A 533 -9.63 -17.32 -12.05
C PHE A 533 -8.45 -17.98 -12.75
N ASP A 534 -8.69 -18.54 -13.94
CA ASP A 534 -7.65 -19.09 -14.79
C ASP A 534 -7.63 -18.39 -16.15
N PRO A 535 -6.74 -17.40 -16.35
CA PRO A 535 -6.64 -16.66 -17.61
C PRO A 535 -6.35 -17.51 -18.85
N ARG A 536 -5.76 -18.71 -18.69
CA ARG A 536 -5.47 -19.64 -19.80
C ARG A 536 -6.66 -20.56 -20.12
N ALA A 537 -7.63 -20.73 -19.22
CA ALA A 537 -8.77 -21.62 -19.44
C ALA A 537 -9.85 -20.97 -20.35
N PRO A 538 -10.62 -21.73 -21.14
CA PRO A 538 -11.76 -21.19 -21.90
C PRO A 538 -12.83 -20.59 -20.98
N LYS A 539 -13.51 -19.50 -21.41
CA LYS A 539 -14.57 -18.84 -20.60
C LYS A 539 -15.74 -19.78 -20.21
N SER A 540 -15.97 -20.86 -20.97
CA SER A 540 -17.06 -21.82 -20.78
C SER A 540 -16.87 -22.80 -19.61
N SER A 541 -15.69 -22.86 -18.99
CA SER A 541 -15.40 -23.75 -17.83
C SER A 541 -15.46 -23.04 -16.47
N SER A 542 -16.03 -21.83 -16.40
CA SER A 542 -16.06 -20.95 -15.21
C SER A 542 -17.02 -21.40 -14.09
N GLY A 543 -17.20 -22.71 -13.89
CA GLY A 543 -18.11 -23.24 -12.86
C GLY A 543 -18.02 -24.74 -12.56
N THR A 544 -17.27 -25.53 -13.33
CA THR A 544 -17.01 -26.93 -13.00
C THR A 544 -15.67 -27.05 -12.28
N SER A 545 -15.72 -27.57 -11.05
CA SER A 545 -14.57 -27.80 -10.16
C SER A 545 -13.50 -28.67 -10.81
N SER A 546 -12.54 -28.06 -11.51
CA SER A 546 -11.34 -28.75 -11.97
C SER A 546 -10.39 -28.92 -10.78
N SER A 547 -10.33 -30.15 -10.25
CA SER A 547 -9.43 -30.54 -9.16
C SER A 547 -7.96 -30.17 -9.40
N HIS A 548 -7.55 -30.05 -10.67
CA HIS A 548 -6.21 -29.69 -11.10
C HIS A 548 -5.82 -28.20 -10.88
N LEU A 549 -6.77 -27.30 -10.64
CA LEU A 549 -6.48 -25.88 -10.35
C LEU A 549 -6.22 -25.59 -8.87
N LYS A 550 -6.33 -26.60 -8.00
CA LYS A 550 -6.29 -26.40 -6.55
C LYS A 550 -4.89 -26.44 -5.95
N GLY A 551 -3.90 -27.11 -6.54
CA GLY A 551 -2.52 -27.20 -6.01
C GLY A 551 -1.98 -28.64 -6.06
N PRO A 552 -0.80 -28.94 -5.46
CA PRO A 552 0.01 -28.06 -4.59
C PRO A 552 0.95 -27.15 -5.41
N PHE A 553 0.96 -25.85 -5.16
CA PHE A 553 1.81 -24.86 -5.82
C PHE A 553 3.20 -24.75 -5.18
N LYS A 554 4.24 -24.65 -6.02
CA LYS A 554 5.63 -24.40 -5.58
C LYS A 554 5.97 -22.91 -5.46
N GLU A 555 5.28 -22.08 -6.24
CA GLU A 555 5.55 -20.66 -6.38
C GLU A 555 4.25 -19.87 -6.15
N ALA A 556 4.31 -18.84 -5.31
CA ALA A 556 3.21 -17.91 -5.07
C ALA A 556 3.65 -16.46 -5.27
N ILE A 557 2.74 -15.67 -5.83
CA ILE A 557 2.77 -14.22 -5.79
C ILE A 557 1.65 -13.80 -4.84
N VAL A 558 1.95 -13.09 -3.78
CA VAL A 558 0.98 -12.61 -2.78
C VAL A 558 0.88 -11.11 -2.93
N PHE A 559 -0.32 -10.57 -3.14
CA PHE A 559 -0.52 -9.14 -3.33
C PHE A 559 -1.53 -8.55 -2.35
N MET A 560 -1.11 -7.55 -1.58
CA MET A 560 -1.93 -6.84 -0.59
C MET A 560 -2.35 -5.47 -1.11
N ILE A 561 -3.64 -5.28 -1.38
CA ILE A 561 -4.23 -3.99 -1.78
C ILE A 561 -4.45 -3.13 -0.54
N GLY A 562 -3.96 -1.88 -0.58
CA GLY A 562 -4.17 -0.93 0.52
C GLY A 562 -3.04 -0.90 1.56
N GLY A 563 -1.87 -1.40 1.20
CA GLY A 563 -0.66 -1.23 1.98
C GLY A 563 -0.17 -2.51 2.67
N GLY A 564 1.13 -2.72 2.60
CA GLY A 564 1.83 -3.85 3.18
C GLY A 564 3.08 -3.40 3.92
N ASN A 565 3.74 -4.31 4.62
CA ASN A 565 4.94 -3.97 5.37
C ASN A 565 5.93 -5.15 5.51
N TYR A 566 7.04 -4.88 6.20
CA TYR A 566 8.09 -5.87 6.41
C TYR A 566 7.72 -6.99 7.40
N VAL A 567 6.66 -6.82 8.21
CA VAL A 567 6.16 -7.88 9.11
C VAL A 567 5.53 -9.01 8.32
N GLU A 568 4.67 -8.65 7.35
CA GLU A 568 4.06 -9.60 6.43
C GLU A 568 5.09 -10.23 5.50
N TYR A 569 6.00 -9.42 4.94
CA TYR A 569 7.11 -9.92 4.13
C TYR A 569 7.91 -10.99 4.89
N GLY A 570 8.38 -10.66 6.11
CA GLY A 570 9.15 -11.59 6.94
C GLY A 570 8.40 -12.90 7.18
N SER A 571 7.12 -12.82 7.61
CA SER A 571 6.32 -14.03 7.87
C SER A 571 6.12 -14.91 6.62
N LEU A 572 5.98 -14.32 5.43
CA LEU A 572 5.88 -15.07 4.18
C LEU A 572 7.22 -15.68 3.74
N GLN A 573 8.35 -15.02 4.02
CA GLN A 573 9.68 -15.61 3.78
C GLN A 573 9.96 -16.76 4.75
N ASP A 574 9.56 -16.63 6.02
CA ASP A 574 9.66 -17.70 7.01
C ASP A 574 8.88 -18.93 6.53
N LEU A 575 7.63 -18.75 6.08
CA LEU A 575 6.84 -19.83 5.48
C LEU A 575 7.56 -20.50 4.30
N ALA A 576 8.13 -19.71 3.39
CA ALA A 576 8.81 -20.21 2.21
C ALA A 576 10.02 -21.10 2.56
N GLN A 577 10.77 -20.73 3.61
CA GLN A 577 11.98 -21.43 4.07
C GLN A 577 11.68 -22.67 4.93
N HIS A 578 10.62 -22.64 5.75
CA HIS A 578 10.30 -23.74 6.67
C HIS A 578 9.64 -24.94 5.97
N GLN A 579 9.07 -24.76 4.79
CA GLN A 579 8.41 -25.85 4.06
C GLN A 579 9.41 -26.74 3.32
N GLN A 580 9.08 -28.04 3.22
CA GLN A 580 9.87 -29.04 2.50
C GLN A 580 9.01 -29.74 1.43
N PRO A 581 9.34 -29.61 0.13
CA PRO A 581 10.42 -28.80 -0.43
C PRO A 581 10.17 -27.28 -0.24
N ALA A 582 11.26 -26.50 -0.18
CA ALA A 582 11.18 -25.05 -0.06
C ALA A 582 10.30 -24.45 -1.15
N LYS A 583 9.38 -23.57 -0.73
CA LYS A 583 8.50 -22.84 -1.65
C LYS A 583 9.12 -21.49 -1.99
N GLN A 584 8.62 -20.84 -3.04
CA GLN A 584 9.01 -19.49 -3.42
C GLN A 584 7.81 -18.58 -3.29
N VAL A 585 7.97 -17.47 -2.55
CA VAL A 585 6.88 -16.53 -2.28
C VAL A 585 7.38 -15.12 -2.55
N ILE A 586 6.79 -14.48 -3.55
CA ILE A 586 6.97 -13.05 -3.82
C ILE A 586 5.84 -12.30 -3.14
N TYR A 587 6.17 -11.34 -2.29
CA TYR A 587 5.20 -10.44 -1.67
C TYR A 587 5.17 -9.09 -2.39
N GLY A 588 3.96 -8.60 -2.63
CA GLY A 588 3.69 -7.35 -3.28
C GLY A 588 2.61 -6.56 -2.58
N THR A 589 2.65 -5.24 -2.71
CA THR A 589 1.57 -4.38 -2.22
C THR A 589 1.45 -3.09 -3.05
N THR A 590 0.34 -2.37 -2.89
CA THR A 590 0.16 -1.05 -3.50
C THR A 590 1.21 -0.05 -3.01
N GLU A 591 1.53 -0.06 -1.72
CA GLU A 591 2.54 0.80 -1.07
C GLU A 591 3.09 0.13 0.19
N ILE A 592 4.35 0.38 0.53
CA ILE A 592 4.95 -0.11 1.78
C ILE A 592 4.76 0.96 2.87
N LEU A 593 4.05 0.60 3.94
CA LEU A 593 3.61 1.51 5.00
C LEU A 593 4.19 1.12 6.36
N THR A 594 4.68 2.10 7.11
CA THR A 594 4.92 1.95 8.56
C THR A 594 3.59 1.89 9.31
N GLY A 595 3.62 1.43 10.57
CA GLY A 595 2.42 1.44 11.42
C GLY A 595 1.89 2.85 11.65
N MET A 596 2.79 3.84 11.73
CA MET A 596 2.44 5.26 11.81
C MET A 596 1.70 5.74 10.56
N GLU A 597 2.27 5.52 9.37
CA GLU A 597 1.65 5.96 8.10
C GLU A 597 0.28 5.31 7.88
N PHE A 598 0.12 4.03 8.26
CA PHE A 598 -1.19 3.38 8.14
C PHE A 598 -2.22 3.94 9.13
N VAL A 599 -1.83 4.25 10.37
CA VAL A 599 -2.72 4.92 11.33
C VAL A 599 -3.09 6.34 10.89
N GLU A 600 -2.21 7.06 10.21
CA GLU A 600 -2.54 8.34 9.58
C GLU A 600 -3.61 8.18 8.50
N GLN A 601 -3.51 7.14 7.65
CA GLN A 601 -4.55 6.82 6.67
C GLN A 601 -5.90 6.51 7.34
N LEU A 602 -5.91 5.73 8.43
CA LEU A 602 -7.11 5.46 9.23
C LEU A 602 -7.69 6.74 9.86
N SER A 603 -6.83 7.65 10.30
CA SER A 603 -7.25 8.93 10.88
C SER A 603 -7.93 9.80 9.84
N LEU A 604 -7.35 9.91 8.64
CA LEU A 604 -7.93 10.63 7.52
C LEU A 604 -9.30 10.09 7.12
N LEU A 605 -9.45 8.75 7.10
CA LEU A 605 -10.73 8.11 6.83
C LEU A 605 -11.76 8.39 7.94
N GLY A 606 -11.35 8.35 9.20
CA GLY A 606 -12.19 8.77 10.32
C GLY A 606 -12.69 10.20 10.15
N GLN A 607 -11.80 11.13 9.80
CA GLN A 607 -12.16 12.54 9.56
C GLN A 607 -13.12 12.70 8.37
N LYS A 608 -12.89 11.98 7.26
CA LYS A 608 -13.80 11.94 6.09
C LYS A 608 -15.19 11.41 6.44
N MET A 609 -15.30 10.52 7.42
CA MET A 609 -16.57 10.06 7.97
C MET A 609 -17.21 11.02 8.99
N GLY A 610 -16.56 12.16 9.29
CA GLY A 610 -17.01 13.10 10.32
C GLY A 610 -16.75 12.63 11.75
N LEU A 611 -15.89 11.62 11.94
CA LEU A 611 -15.42 11.15 13.24
C LEU A 611 -14.27 12.04 13.73
N GLY A 612 -13.99 12.03 15.03
CA GLY A 612 -12.84 12.71 15.62
C GLY A 612 -13.00 14.20 15.91
N LYS A 613 -14.21 14.79 15.80
CA LYS A 613 -14.42 16.19 16.17
C LYS A 613 -14.12 16.43 17.66
N PRO A 614 -13.31 17.45 18.02
CA PRO A 614 -13.12 17.83 19.41
C PRO A 614 -14.44 18.37 19.98
N ALA A 615 -14.62 18.20 21.30
CA ALA A 615 -15.62 18.95 22.05
C ALA A 615 -15.42 20.46 21.78
N ILE A 616 -16.50 21.09 21.33
CA ILE A 616 -16.72 22.53 21.10
C ILE A 616 -15.63 23.43 21.70
N ARG A 617 -14.81 24.08 20.86
CA ARG A 617 -14.15 25.33 21.28
C ARG A 617 -15.24 26.41 21.32
N GLN A 618 -15.64 26.80 22.52
CA GLN A 618 -16.35 28.05 22.72
C GLN A 618 -15.50 29.17 22.11
N SER A 619 -16.12 29.95 21.22
CA SER A 619 -15.54 31.18 20.69
C SER A 619 -15.25 32.13 21.86
N SER A 620 -14.00 32.26 22.23
CA SER A 620 -13.52 33.44 22.96
C SER A 620 -12.63 34.22 22.01
N ALA A 621 -13.15 35.38 21.60
CA ALA A 621 -12.35 36.47 21.07
C ALA A 621 -11.27 36.84 22.08
N TRP A 622 -10.10 37.29 21.59
CA TRP A 622 -9.26 38.40 22.07
C TRP A 622 -7.79 38.18 21.66
N SER A 623 -7.42 38.94 20.62
CA SER A 623 -6.16 39.66 20.39
C SER A 623 -4.85 39.21 21.04
N HIS A 624 -3.85 38.92 20.19
CA HIS A 624 -2.46 39.27 20.48
C HIS A 624 -1.86 40.11 19.34
N HIS A 625 -1.37 41.27 19.74
CA HIS A 625 -0.48 42.16 18.98
C HIS A 625 0.85 41.45 18.74
N ASP A 626 1.31 41.46 17.49
CA ASP A 626 2.69 41.15 17.08
C ASP A 626 3.37 42.47 16.64
N PRO A 627 4.46 42.91 17.28
CA PRO A 627 5.27 44.02 16.81
C PRO A 627 6.51 43.51 16.06
N ASN A 628 6.55 43.77 14.74
CA ASN A 628 7.66 43.68 13.77
C ASN A 628 7.87 42.30 13.11
N GLY A 629 7.60 42.05 11.82
CA GLY A 629 7.21 42.90 10.71
C GLY A 629 7.57 42.27 9.34
N ARG A 630 6.52 41.99 8.55
CA ARG A 630 6.40 42.05 7.07
C ARG A 630 7.10 40.96 6.21
N TYR A 631 6.57 40.47 5.08
CA TYR A 631 5.50 40.92 4.17
C TYR A 631 4.70 39.73 3.58
N HIS A 632 3.38 39.93 3.44
CA HIS A 632 2.51 39.24 2.50
C HIS A 632 2.06 40.24 1.41
N ILE A 633 1.93 39.77 0.17
CA ILE A 633 1.00 40.33 -0.83
C ILE A 633 0.22 39.15 -1.42
N ASN A 634 -1.11 39.21 -1.26
CA ASN A 634 -2.12 38.45 -1.99
C ASN A 634 -2.47 39.21 -3.28
N ASP A 635 -2.95 38.48 -4.30
CA ASP A 635 -4.24 38.72 -4.97
C ASP A 635 -4.46 37.65 -6.06
N GLN A 636 -5.46 36.79 -5.88
CA GLN A 636 -6.80 36.83 -6.50
C GLN A 636 -6.84 36.73 -8.03
N VAL A 637 -7.35 35.59 -8.54
CA VAL A 637 -8.13 35.56 -9.79
C VAL A 637 -9.39 34.70 -9.60
N LYS A 638 -10.52 35.33 -9.93
CA LYS A 638 -11.91 34.85 -9.94
C LYS A 638 -12.13 33.72 -10.96
N ILE A 639 -12.94 32.72 -10.58
CA ILE A 639 -13.59 31.80 -11.52
C ILE A 639 -14.94 32.41 -11.92
N GLN A 640 -15.12 32.66 -13.21
CA GLN A 640 -16.35 33.16 -13.80
C GLN A 640 -17.10 31.99 -14.44
N ILE A 641 -18.26 31.66 -13.88
CA ILE A 641 -19.21 30.70 -14.42
C ILE A 641 -20.02 31.42 -15.52
N MET A 642 -19.90 30.96 -16.76
CA MET A 642 -20.80 31.35 -17.85
C MET A 642 -21.85 30.26 -18.08
N SER A 643 -23.11 30.67 -17.91
CA SER A 643 -24.31 29.98 -18.35
C SER A 643 -24.49 30.08 -19.86
N ALA A 644 -24.81 28.97 -20.53
CA ALA A 644 -25.50 29.01 -21.82
C ALA A 644 -26.40 27.78 -22.02
N SER A 645 -27.49 28.00 -22.73
CA SER A 645 -28.79 27.35 -22.67
C SER A 645 -28.91 25.97 -23.33
N ARG A 646 -29.97 25.26 -22.92
CA ARG A 646 -30.58 24.07 -23.54
C ARG A 646 -31.17 24.37 -24.92
N THR A 647 -30.96 23.44 -25.86
CA THR A 647 -31.84 22.85 -26.92
C THR A 647 -30.90 22.26 -27.98
N SER A 648 -30.98 21.02 -28.47
CA SER A 648 -32.13 20.26 -28.98
C SER A 648 -31.85 18.74 -28.98
N LEU A 649 -32.91 17.96 -28.77
CA LEU A 649 -32.95 16.50 -28.82
C LEU A 649 -32.95 15.93 -30.26
N SER A 650 -32.59 14.64 -30.32
CA SER A 650 -33.01 13.60 -31.27
C SER A 650 -32.17 13.35 -32.52
N LEU A 651 -31.39 12.27 -32.48
CA LEU A 651 -31.45 11.13 -33.42
C LEU A 651 -30.43 10.06 -33.00
N LEU A 652 -30.79 8.78 -33.19
CA LEU A 652 -30.08 7.54 -32.81
C LEU A 652 -30.52 6.91 -31.47
N ARG A 653 -31.82 6.55 -31.44
CA ARG A 653 -32.29 5.36 -30.73
C ARG A 653 -31.99 4.13 -31.59
N ASN A 654 -31.54 3.06 -30.92
CA ASN A 654 -31.36 1.67 -31.36
C ASN A 654 -29.90 1.28 -31.56
N LEU A 655 -29.33 0.71 -30.48
CA LEU A 655 -28.55 -0.54 -30.45
C LEU A 655 -28.28 -0.84 -28.97
N VAL A 656 -29.14 -1.69 -28.37
CA VAL A 656 -28.89 -2.26 -27.04
C VAL A 656 -28.12 -3.57 -27.25
N PRO A 657 -27.00 -3.76 -26.53
CA PRO A 657 -26.71 -5.05 -25.94
C PRO A 657 -26.78 -4.94 -24.42
N TYR A 658 -27.44 -5.95 -23.86
CA TYR A 658 -27.67 -6.20 -22.45
C TYR A 658 -26.35 -6.09 -21.64
N LYS A 659 -26.18 -5.03 -20.84
CA LYS A 659 -25.15 -4.96 -19.80
C LYS A 659 -25.78 -5.36 -18.47
N THR A 660 -25.36 -6.50 -17.92
CA THR A 660 -25.50 -6.80 -16.51
C THR A 660 -24.71 -5.76 -15.73
N GLN A 661 -25.41 -4.84 -15.06
CA GLN A 661 -24.81 -3.81 -14.22
C GLN A 661 -24.36 -4.45 -12.91
N THR A 662 -23.11 -4.88 -12.81
CA THR A 662 -22.46 -5.15 -11.52
C THR A 662 -21.99 -3.82 -10.94
N ARG A 663 -22.70 -3.34 -9.90
CA ARG A 663 -22.38 -2.10 -9.18
C ARG A 663 -21.06 -2.27 -8.41
N ALA A 664 -20.19 -1.26 -8.44
CA ALA A 664 -18.96 -1.23 -7.66
C ALA A 664 -19.30 -1.12 -6.16
N VAL A 665 -18.87 -2.10 -5.37
CA VAL A 665 -19.09 -2.12 -3.92
C VAL A 665 -17.91 -1.42 -3.24
N THR A 666 -18.15 -0.24 -2.68
CA THR A 666 -17.27 0.35 -1.66
C THR A 666 -17.43 -0.42 -0.33
N TYR A 667 -16.37 -0.54 0.48
CA TYR A 667 -16.45 -1.23 1.78
C TYR A 667 -17.42 -0.58 2.77
N MET A 668 -17.82 0.67 2.51
CA MET A 668 -18.88 1.35 3.23
C MET A 668 -20.14 1.42 2.36
N PRO A 669 -21.31 1.01 2.89
CA PRO A 669 -22.57 1.35 2.25
C PRO A 669 -22.70 2.87 2.22
N ARG A 670 -22.96 3.43 1.04
CA ARG A 670 -23.21 4.87 0.89
C ARG A 670 -24.46 5.25 1.70
N PRO A 671 -24.55 6.48 2.22
CA PRO A 671 -25.85 7.04 2.60
C PRO A 671 -26.79 6.93 1.39
N GLY A 672 -27.75 6.00 1.42
CA GLY A 672 -28.61 5.69 0.27
C GLY A 672 -28.68 4.22 -0.16
N ASP A 673 -27.72 3.37 0.24
CA ASP A 673 -27.66 1.96 -0.20
C ASP A 673 -28.64 1.01 0.54
N GLY A 674 -29.53 1.55 1.37
CA GLY A 674 -30.59 0.78 2.02
C GLY A 674 -31.76 0.48 1.08
N SER A 675 -32.51 -0.60 1.36
CA SER A 675 -33.84 -0.75 0.75
C SER A 675 -34.73 0.42 1.18
N PRO A 676 -35.49 1.06 0.26
CA PRO A 676 -36.35 2.18 0.60
C PRO A 676 -37.31 1.84 1.75
N ARG A 677 -37.22 2.57 2.86
CA ARG A 677 -38.08 2.37 4.04
C ARG A 677 -39.26 3.33 4.01
N PRO A 678 -40.49 2.86 4.27
CA PRO A 678 -41.62 3.76 4.44
C PRO A 678 -41.49 4.57 5.73
N VAL A 679 -41.77 5.86 5.66
CA VAL A 679 -41.90 6.75 6.82
C VAL A 679 -43.27 7.39 6.78
N THR A 680 -44.04 7.30 7.86
CA THR A 680 -45.32 8.01 7.95
C THR A 680 -45.04 9.50 8.10
N LEU A 681 -45.63 10.34 7.24
CA LEU A 681 -45.49 11.78 7.29
C LEU A 681 -46.82 12.45 7.62
N ILE A 682 -46.84 13.21 8.71
CA ILE A 682 -47.96 14.09 9.08
C ILE A 682 -47.45 15.52 8.98
N PRO A 683 -47.80 16.30 7.94
CA PRO A 683 -47.26 17.66 7.72
C PRO A 683 -47.58 18.63 8.86
N GLY A 684 -48.69 18.41 9.55
CA GLY A 684 -49.22 19.30 10.58
C GLY A 684 -49.76 20.61 10.02
N ASP A 685 -50.00 21.57 10.91
CA ASP A 685 -50.69 22.83 10.61
C ASP A 685 -49.75 24.05 10.74
N GLY A 686 -50.20 25.19 10.22
CA GLY A 686 -49.47 26.47 10.31
C GLY A 686 -48.16 26.45 9.51
N ILE A 687 -47.04 26.72 10.17
CA ILE A 687 -45.70 26.69 9.55
C ILE A 687 -45.16 25.27 9.36
N SER A 688 -45.78 24.26 9.99
CA SER A 688 -45.26 22.89 10.04
C SER A 688 -45.10 22.23 8.67
N PRO A 689 -46.02 22.41 7.69
CA PRO A 689 -45.84 21.89 6.34
C PRO A 689 -44.56 22.40 5.64
N LEU A 690 -44.14 23.64 5.90
CA LEU A 690 -42.89 24.19 5.36
C LEU A 690 -41.67 23.48 5.95
N VAL A 691 -41.70 23.21 7.26
CA VAL A 691 -40.63 22.50 7.96
C VAL A 691 -40.55 21.05 7.51
N THR A 692 -41.69 20.34 7.40
CA THR A 692 -41.69 18.95 6.94
C THR A 692 -41.26 18.82 5.49
N ASN A 693 -41.65 19.75 4.61
CA ASN A 693 -41.21 19.77 3.21
C ASN A 693 -39.69 20.04 3.10
N ALA A 694 -39.14 20.91 3.95
CA ALA A 694 -37.68 21.09 4.01
C ALA A 694 -36.95 19.80 4.42
N VAL A 695 -37.51 19.03 5.35
CA VAL A 695 -36.96 17.71 5.72
C VAL A 695 -37.07 16.71 4.56
N GLU A 696 -38.18 16.69 3.82
CA GLU A 696 -38.32 15.86 2.61
C GLU A 696 -37.25 16.20 1.57
N GLN A 697 -37.02 17.49 1.28
CA GLN A 697 -36.01 17.96 0.33
C GLN A 697 -34.58 17.61 0.78
N VAL A 698 -34.28 17.70 2.07
CA VAL A 698 -32.98 17.29 2.62
C VAL A 698 -32.78 15.78 2.46
N MET A 699 -33.79 14.97 2.73
CA MET A 699 -33.72 13.52 2.56
C MET A 699 -33.55 13.11 1.09
N GLU A 700 -34.24 13.81 0.17
CA GLU A 700 -34.09 13.62 -1.27
C GLU A 700 -32.67 14.02 -1.75
N ALA A 701 -32.16 15.17 -1.32
CA ALA A 701 -30.82 15.64 -1.66
C ALA A 701 -29.70 14.73 -1.12
N MET A 702 -29.94 14.06 0.02
CA MET A 702 -29.02 13.06 0.59
C MET A 702 -29.14 11.68 -0.04
N HIS A 703 -30.03 11.49 -1.02
CA HIS A 703 -30.38 10.17 -1.57
C HIS A 703 -30.75 9.15 -0.48
N ALA A 704 -31.38 9.59 0.62
CA ALA A 704 -31.75 8.70 1.71
C ALA A 704 -32.74 7.63 1.21
N PRO A 705 -32.59 6.35 1.64
CA PRO A 705 -33.44 5.26 1.17
C PRO A 705 -34.77 5.28 1.95
N VAL A 706 -35.55 6.34 1.80
CA VAL A 706 -36.85 6.53 2.44
C VAL A 706 -37.88 7.04 1.44
N TYR A 707 -39.13 6.65 1.63
CA TYR A 707 -40.27 7.29 0.96
C TYR A 707 -41.34 7.62 2.00
N PHE A 708 -42.06 8.71 1.76
CA PHE A 708 -43.03 9.23 2.72
C PHE A 708 -44.45 8.81 2.37
N GLU A 709 -45.12 8.12 3.31
CA GLU A 709 -46.56 7.89 3.29
C GLU A 709 -47.22 9.10 3.99
N LYS A 710 -47.72 10.06 3.20
CA LYS A 710 -48.22 11.35 3.70
C LYS A 710 -49.70 11.26 4.09
N TYR A 711 -50.03 11.73 5.30
CA TYR A 711 -51.38 11.79 5.84
C TYR A 711 -51.70 13.18 6.38
N GLU A 712 -52.86 13.72 5.98
CA GLU A 712 -53.35 15.00 6.48
C GLU A 712 -54.07 14.78 7.82
N VAL A 713 -53.48 15.32 8.89
CA VAL A 713 -54.06 15.31 10.23
C VAL A 713 -54.00 16.73 10.76
N HIS A 714 -55.13 17.23 11.26
CA HIS A 714 -55.29 18.58 11.76
C HIS A 714 -55.67 18.57 13.25
N GLY A 715 -55.32 19.62 13.99
CA GLY A 715 -55.57 19.69 15.44
C GLY A 715 -57.03 19.83 15.86
N ASP A 716 -57.93 20.12 14.92
CA ASP A 716 -59.37 20.23 15.11
C ASP A 716 -60.11 18.91 14.85
N MET A 717 -59.40 17.86 14.41
CA MET A 717 -59.97 16.54 14.23
C MET A 717 -60.37 15.91 15.58
N LYS A 718 -61.58 15.35 15.65
CA LYS A 718 -62.10 14.66 16.86
C LYS A 718 -61.31 13.41 17.24
N GLN A 719 -60.72 12.75 16.26
CA GLN A 719 -59.88 11.55 16.43
C GLN A 719 -58.91 11.42 15.26
N ILE A 720 -57.79 10.74 15.47
CA ILE A 720 -56.81 10.44 14.41
C ILE A 720 -57.39 9.33 13.51
N PRO A 721 -57.37 9.47 12.17
CA PRO A 721 -57.85 8.42 11.28
C PRO A 721 -57.10 7.09 11.50
N GLN A 722 -57.83 5.98 11.47
CA GLN A 722 -57.28 4.65 11.78
C GLN A 722 -56.15 4.25 10.82
N GLU A 723 -56.23 4.65 9.55
CA GLU A 723 -55.19 4.44 8.53
C GLU A 723 -53.84 5.07 8.90
N VAL A 724 -53.84 6.21 9.61
CA VAL A 724 -52.62 6.86 10.09
C VAL A 724 -52.02 6.05 11.22
N ILE A 725 -52.87 5.56 12.15
CA ILE A 725 -52.45 4.69 13.25
C ILE A 725 -51.85 3.39 12.71
N ASP A 726 -52.47 2.83 11.67
CA ASP A 726 -52.01 1.60 11.02
C ASP A 726 -50.68 1.81 10.26
N SER A 727 -50.53 2.95 9.56
CA SER A 727 -49.27 3.35 8.94
C SER A 727 -48.14 3.52 9.96
N ILE A 728 -48.40 4.20 11.09
CA ILE A 728 -47.41 4.35 12.18
C ILE A 728 -47.02 2.98 12.75
N ARG A 729 -47.99 2.10 12.97
CA ARG A 729 -47.75 0.73 13.48
C ARG A 729 -46.96 -0.12 12.49
N LYS A 730 -47.20 0.04 11.18
CA LYS A 730 -46.50 -0.66 10.10
C LYS A 730 -45.07 -0.14 9.93
N ASN A 731 -44.89 1.18 9.85
CA ASN A 731 -43.63 1.82 9.47
C ASN A 731 -42.67 2.02 10.64
N LYS A 732 -43.20 2.06 11.89
CA LYS A 732 -42.44 2.29 13.14
C LYS A 732 -41.71 3.63 13.24
N VAL A 733 -41.75 4.45 12.19
CA VAL A 733 -41.12 5.77 12.10
C VAL A 733 -42.14 6.75 11.55
N CYS A 734 -42.34 7.86 12.25
CA CYS A 734 -43.30 8.91 11.89
C CYS A 734 -42.65 10.29 12.04
N LEU A 735 -42.69 11.09 10.98
CA LEU A 735 -42.34 12.50 10.98
C LEU A 735 -43.64 13.31 11.13
N LYS A 736 -43.75 14.08 12.22
CA LYS A 736 -44.97 14.80 12.56
C LYS A 736 -44.70 16.29 12.79
N GLY A 737 -45.35 17.12 11.99
CA GLY A 737 -45.47 18.56 12.21
C GLY A 737 -46.43 18.89 13.36
N GLY A 738 -46.34 20.12 13.88
CA GLY A 738 -47.22 20.58 14.95
C GLY A 738 -48.67 20.63 14.48
N LEU A 739 -49.57 19.92 15.17
CA LEU A 739 -51.01 19.87 14.81
C LEU A 739 -51.81 21.06 15.34
N ARG A 740 -51.21 21.94 16.13
CA ARG A 740 -51.92 23.11 16.68
C ARG A 740 -50.93 24.24 16.90
N THR A 741 -51.14 25.35 16.21
CA THR A 741 -50.40 26.58 16.44
C THR A 741 -51.12 27.40 17.52
N PRO A 742 -50.49 27.75 18.65
CA PRO A 742 -51.08 28.69 19.61
C PRO A 742 -51.34 30.04 18.93
N LYS A 743 -52.53 30.63 19.13
CA LYS A 743 -52.81 32.00 18.65
C LYS A 743 -52.12 33.03 19.57
N GLY A 744 -51.27 33.88 18.99
CA GLY A 744 -50.55 35.00 19.61
C GLY A 744 -49.04 34.85 19.37
N VAL A 745 -48.35 35.70 18.62
CA VAL A 745 -48.26 37.17 18.73
C VAL A 745 -48.03 37.80 17.33
N GLU A 746 -48.68 38.93 17.07
CA GLU A 746 -48.38 39.83 15.95
C GLU A 746 -46.90 40.24 15.98
N LEU A 747 -46.12 39.86 14.96
CA LEU A 747 -44.88 40.55 14.65
C LEU A 747 -45.22 41.72 13.73
N ALA A 748 -45.13 42.92 14.30
CA ALA A 748 -45.16 44.18 13.56
C ALA A 748 -44.10 44.18 12.44
N ARG A 749 -44.48 44.83 11.33
CA ARG A 749 -43.80 44.91 10.03
C ARG A 749 -42.35 45.37 10.07
#